data_AF-A0A9E4RU06-F1
#
_entry.id   AF-A0A9E4RU06-F1
#
_cell.length_a   1.000
_cell.length_b   1.000
_cell.length_c   1.000
_cell.angle_alpha   90.00
_cell.angle_beta   90.00
_cell.angle_gamma   90.00
#
_symmetry.space_group_name_H-M   'P 1'
#
loop_
_entity.id
_entity.type
_entity.pdbx_description
1 polymer ?
#
loop_
_entity_poly.entity_id
_entity_poly.type
_entity_poly.pdbx_seq_one_letter_code
_entity_poly.pdbx_strand_id
1 'polypeptide(L)'
;MRIEFRLNNEQVELDVPASTPLLAALRDQLAVFGVKHGCETGECGACTVLIDGEPVNSCVLLAAQAVGKDLQTIEVVGQHPELGWRRTEGLSPIQEAFIETGAIQCGYCTPAMVLAAQSLISNNPNPDESEVREALSGILCRCTGYLKPVQAILRAAAVLRGETPEPIDGRIPAPAELFGPPNDGSPSMDVRGGGLELATRVMPRIKVAPEAESLRIVGTPARKVDAVKLVQGKPAFAADIEMRGMLIAKILKSPLAHARIKSIDTSRAREHPGVAAVLTWEDLPRVVYSTAGQSDPIPGPLDTFSLDNKVRFVGDRVALVAAESEQAAEEALELIEVQYEELTPILDPRQAMAEGAPKIHDQKEYVDFDKSDASRNLAAEIHIEIGDVEKGFEQADLIVEGEYEVPKVQQASIEPHVVLTYWDEDDRLVIRTSTQVPFHVRRQLAPVLGLPPKRIRVIKPRIGGGFGGKQEVMIEDVAAHLTIATGRPVRFEYTRAEEFHAARSRHPMRIRMKTGVKNDGTITANEMFCLSDTGAYGCHALTVTGNTGHKGMALYVGDGEFREAPNILFHADVVYTNTPPSGAYRGYGVPQGCWAVERHMETIARQLDLDPLEFRLKNALRAGELQPFSTAWSEGRKPVPETIHTNGLEECVAQGIAATGWSEKYGQEHWHAVSGKPYLRRGIGVALAIHGTAIPYLDMGGASIKINEDGSFNLLVGAADLGTGSDTVLAQQAAEVLGVPLDDLVIYSSDTDFTPFDKGAYASSTTYISGAAVVGAAEKVAERIRARAARMISQRGGKAVKPEQITLADSRASAPDGRSVTMEEVALNALHHEDQEQIMGVASYVSPVSPPPFAAQFAEVTVDIDTGQVKVDRLVLAVDAGVIVNPLTASGQTEGGMTQALGYAVCEEMLYDEAGRPRELDFTDYHIFAAQEMPALETLFIETFEPSHPFGVKALAEIPMDGVAPAVGNAVLDACGASVNVAPITPERVWRELEGKS
;
A
#
# COMPACT_ATOMS: atom_id res chain seq x y z
N MET A 1 22.21 32.90 14.90
CA MET A 1 23.21 33.47 13.97
C MET A 1 22.46 33.89 12.72
N ARG A 2 22.83 35.03 12.14
CA ARG A 2 22.26 35.51 10.89
C ARG A 2 22.95 34.81 9.72
N ILE A 3 22.18 34.15 8.86
CA ILE A 3 22.65 33.48 7.65
C ILE A 3 22.03 34.14 6.42
N GLU A 4 22.75 34.12 5.31
CA GLU A 4 22.33 34.73 4.04
C GLU A 4 22.69 33.79 2.89
N PHE A 5 21.73 33.48 2.02
CA PHE A 5 21.90 32.58 0.88
C PHE A 5 20.85 32.87 -0.20
N ARG A 6 21.02 32.30 -1.39
CA ARG A 6 20.03 32.43 -2.47
C ARG A 6 19.15 31.19 -2.50
N LEU A 7 17.83 31.36 -2.43
CA LEU A 7 16.83 30.30 -2.51
C LEU A 7 15.93 30.55 -3.72
N ASN A 8 15.86 29.61 -4.67
CA ASN A 8 15.01 29.70 -5.86
C ASN A 8 15.14 31.04 -6.61
N ASN A 9 16.38 31.53 -6.75
CA ASN A 9 16.75 32.83 -7.33
C ASN A 9 16.43 34.09 -6.50
N GLU A 10 15.94 33.94 -5.26
CA GLU A 10 15.69 35.06 -4.35
C GLU A 10 16.71 35.09 -3.20
N GLN A 11 17.10 36.29 -2.75
CA GLN A 11 18.01 36.43 -1.61
C GLN A 11 17.22 36.26 -0.31
N VAL A 12 17.66 35.34 0.54
CA VAL A 12 17.01 35.02 1.81
C VAL A 12 17.96 35.26 2.96
N GLU A 13 17.41 35.81 4.05
CA GLU A 13 18.10 36.06 5.30
C GLU A 13 17.30 35.48 6.46
N LEU A 14 17.98 34.73 7.34
CA LEU A 14 17.37 34.07 8.49
C LEU A 14 18.24 34.16 9.73
N ASP A 15 17.58 34.21 10.89
CA ASP A 15 18.22 34.02 12.19
C ASP A 15 17.95 32.60 12.72
N VAL A 16 18.98 31.77 12.75
CA VAL A 16 18.88 30.36 13.17
C VAL A 16 19.88 30.01 14.26
N PRO A 17 19.57 29.10 15.20
CA PRO A 17 20.60 28.41 15.99
C PRO A 17 21.62 27.70 15.07
N ALA A 18 22.89 27.66 15.46
CA ALA A 18 23.95 27.08 14.62
C ALA A 18 23.77 25.57 14.36
N SER A 19 23.01 24.88 15.22
CA SER A 19 22.67 23.46 15.12
C SER A 19 21.46 23.17 14.24
N THR A 20 20.77 24.18 13.70
CA THR A 20 19.52 23.98 12.94
C THR A 20 19.80 23.25 11.62
N PRO A 21 19.18 22.08 11.38
CA PRO A 21 19.22 21.43 10.07
C PRO A 21 18.62 22.34 8.99
N LEU A 22 19.17 22.29 7.78
CA LEU A 22 18.66 23.06 6.65
C LEU A 22 17.21 22.70 6.34
N LEU A 23 16.83 21.42 6.48
CA LEU A 23 15.45 20.97 6.34
C LEU A 23 14.48 21.73 7.26
N ALA A 24 14.83 21.87 8.54
CA ALA A 24 14.02 22.59 9.52
C ALA A 24 13.93 24.08 9.19
N ALA A 25 15.05 24.70 8.78
CA ALA A 25 15.04 26.11 8.35
C ALA A 25 14.13 26.33 7.12
N LEU A 26 14.19 25.44 6.13
CA LEU A 26 13.37 25.51 4.91
C LEU A 26 11.88 25.30 5.22
N ARG A 27 11.53 24.27 5.98
CA ARG A 27 10.12 23.91 6.24
C ARG A 27 9.48 24.78 7.31
N ASP A 28 10.12 24.94 8.46
CA ASP A 28 9.49 25.54 9.64
C ASP A 28 9.61 27.06 9.69
N GLN A 29 10.61 27.67 9.04
CA GLN A 29 10.80 29.14 9.03
C GLN A 29 10.47 29.80 7.68
N LEU A 30 10.66 29.09 6.56
CA LEU A 30 10.42 29.62 5.21
C LEU A 30 9.19 29.05 4.52
N ALA A 31 8.51 28.07 5.13
CA ALA A 31 7.33 27.40 4.56
C ALA A 31 7.59 26.78 3.17
N VAL A 32 8.82 26.29 2.92
CA VAL A 32 9.21 25.59 1.69
C VAL A 32 8.88 24.11 1.84
N PHE A 33 7.62 23.79 1.54
CA PHE A 33 7.08 22.44 1.77
C PHE A 33 7.43 21.42 0.68
N GLY A 34 7.98 21.85 -0.47
CA GLY A 34 8.40 20.93 -1.53
C GLY A 34 9.49 19.95 -1.09
N VAL A 35 10.31 20.35 -0.09
CA VAL A 35 11.32 19.52 0.57
C VAL A 35 10.66 18.70 1.68
N LYS A 36 10.87 17.38 1.69
CA LYS A 36 10.12 16.46 2.56
C LYS A 36 10.98 15.88 3.69
N HIS A 37 10.32 15.49 4.78
CA HIS A 37 10.94 14.78 5.90
C HIS A 37 10.64 13.28 5.79
N GLY A 38 11.66 12.45 5.60
CA GLY A 38 11.50 11.00 5.57
C GLY A 38 12.42 10.24 6.52
N CYS A 39 13.55 10.84 6.88
CA CYS A 39 14.50 10.38 7.89
C CYS A 39 15.39 11.55 8.32
N GLU A 40 16.16 11.33 9.36
CA GLU A 40 17.05 12.32 9.97
C GLU A 40 18.52 12.10 9.58
N THR A 41 18.85 10.94 9.01
CA THR A 41 20.22 10.46 8.77
C THR A 41 20.67 10.57 7.29
N GLY A 42 19.81 11.10 6.41
CA GLY A 42 20.11 11.28 5.00
C GLY A 42 19.97 10.03 4.13
N GLU A 43 19.41 8.94 4.65
CA GLU A 43 19.30 7.66 3.93
C GLU A 43 18.23 7.64 2.84
N CYS A 44 17.07 8.29 3.08
CA CYS A 44 15.94 8.18 2.16
C CYS A 44 15.97 9.15 0.97
N GLY A 45 16.78 10.21 1.03
CA GLY A 45 16.85 11.24 -0.01
C GLY A 45 15.59 12.09 -0.23
N ALA A 46 14.49 11.88 0.49
CA ALA A 46 13.25 12.65 0.26
C ALA A 46 13.40 14.17 0.49
N CYS A 47 14.44 14.56 1.24
CA CYS A 47 14.80 15.94 1.55
C CYS A 47 15.80 16.57 0.58
N THR A 48 16.07 15.94 -0.58
CA THR A 48 17.02 16.45 -1.57
C THR A 48 16.67 17.86 -2.02
N VAL A 49 17.69 18.72 -2.02
CA VAL A 49 17.73 20.05 -2.65
C VAL A 49 18.94 20.11 -3.57
N LEU A 50 19.00 21.08 -4.48
CA LEU A 50 20.23 21.34 -5.22
C LEU A 50 20.99 22.48 -4.54
N ILE A 51 22.28 22.28 -4.26
CA ILE A 51 23.21 23.30 -3.79
C ILE A 51 24.28 23.49 -4.83
N ASP A 52 24.35 24.68 -5.42
CA ASP A 52 25.23 25.00 -6.55
C ASP A 52 25.08 24.01 -7.73
N GLY A 53 23.86 23.46 -7.93
CA GLY A 53 23.53 22.50 -8.98
C GLY A 53 23.65 21.02 -8.59
N GLU A 54 24.20 20.72 -7.41
CA GLU A 54 24.44 19.34 -6.95
C GLU A 54 23.38 18.88 -5.94
N PRO A 55 22.85 17.63 -6.06
CA PRO A 55 21.89 17.08 -5.10
C PRO A 55 22.50 16.89 -3.71
N VAL A 56 21.85 17.44 -2.68
CA VAL A 56 22.28 17.33 -1.28
C VAL A 56 21.08 17.08 -0.37
N ASN A 57 21.26 16.22 0.64
CA ASN A 57 20.23 15.92 1.64
C ASN A 57 20.18 17.02 2.72
N SER A 58 19.10 17.79 2.74
CA SER A 58 18.95 18.93 3.64
C SER A 58 18.76 18.57 5.13
N CYS A 59 18.41 17.32 5.46
CA CYS A 59 18.27 16.86 6.85
C CYS A 59 19.60 16.73 7.60
N VAL A 60 20.69 16.42 6.89
CA VAL A 60 22.03 16.26 7.48
C VAL A 60 22.95 17.45 7.24
N LEU A 61 22.49 18.46 6.52
CA LEU A 61 23.21 19.71 6.31
C LEU A 61 22.74 20.75 7.34
N LEU A 62 23.66 21.47 7.97
CA LEU A 62 23.28 22.60 8.83
C LEU A 62 22.91 23.81 7.97
N ALA A 63 21.89 24.58 8.38
CA ALA A 63 21.50 25.81 7.70
C ALA A 63 22.66 26.81 7.59
N ALA A 64 23.59 26.81 8.55
CA ALA A 64 24.82 27.60 8.52
C ALA A 64 25.75 27.27 7.34
N GLN A 65 25.69 26.06 6.79
CA GLN A 65 26.51 25.65 5.64
C GLN A 65 25.94 26.14 4.30
N ALA A 66 24.70 26.63 4.28
CA ALA A 66 24.09 27.22 3.09
C ALA A 66 24.56 28.67 2.82
N VAL A 67 25.31 29.29 3.74
CA VAL A 67 25.73 30.70 3.61
C VAL A 67 26.48 30.95 2.29
N GLY A 68 25.97 31.90 1.51
CA GLY A 68 26.52 32.31 0.22
C GLY A 68 26.31 31.30 -0.91
N LYS A 69 25.53 30.23 -0.69
CA LYS A 69 25.23 29.19 -1.68
C LYS A 69 24.00 29.52 -2.52
N ASP A 70 23.92 28.90 -3.70
CA ASP A 70 22.70 28.86 -4.50
C ASP A 70 21.90 27.59 -4.20
N LEU A 71 20.74 27.76 -3.58
CA LEU A 71 19.85 26.67 -3.21
C LEU A 71 18.64 26.65 -4.14
N GLN A 72 18.38 25.50 -4.76
CA GLN A 72 17.20 25.26 -5.58
C GLN A 72 16.37 24.11 -5.00
N THR A 73 15.07 24.33 -5.01
CA THR A 73 14.04 23.36 -4.58
C THR A 73 13.07 23.11 -5.72
N ILE A 74 12.15 22.15 -5.57
CA ILE A 74 11.22 21.75 -6.63
C ILE A 74 10.35 22.91 -7.15
N GLU A 75 10.13 23.93 -6.32
CA GLU A 75 9.36 25.13 -6.61
C GLU A 75 9.91 25.96 -7.78
N VAL A 76 11.21 25.82 -8.12
CA VAL A 76 11.83 26.52 -9.26
C VAL A 76 11.67 25.78 -10.59
N VAL A 77 11.29 24.49 -10.57
CA VAL A 77 11.38 23.62 -11.76
C VAL A 77 10.28 23.91 -12.78
N GLY A 78 9.07 24.21 -12.33
CA GLY A 78 7.97 24.54 -13.22
C GLY A 78 6.67 24.88 -12.49
N GLN A 79 5.79 25.60 -13.17
CA GLN A 79 4.58 26.19 -12.60
C GLN A 79 3.33 25.75 -13.36
N HIS A 80 2.15 25.95 -12.76
CA HIS A 80 0.91 25.69 -13.49
C HIS A 80 0.82 26.70 -14.64
N PRO A 81 0.57 26.28 -15.89
CA PRO A 81 0.60 27.18 -17.05
C PRO A 81 -0.36 28.36 -16.90
N GLU A 82 -1.46 28.17 -16.18
CA GLU A 82 -2.47 29.19 -15.90
C GLU A 82 -2.71 29.37 -14.40
N LEU A 83 -2.50 30.58 -13.87
CA LEU A 83 -2.82 30.96 -12.49
C LEU A 83 -3.88 32.07 -12.51
N GLY A 84 -5.03 31.76 -13.10
CA GLY A 84 -6.06 32.75 -13.44
C GLY A 84 -5.66 33.56 -14.68
N TRP A 85 -5.64 34.88 -14.58
CA TRP A 85 -5.23 35.74 -15.70
C TRP A 85 -3.71 35.72 -15.98
N ARG A 86 -2.91 35.25 -15.01
CA ARG A 86 -1.45 35.14 -15.16
C ARG A 86 -1.09 33.84 -15.88
N ARG A 87 -0.38 33.96 -17.00
CA ARG A 87 0.26 32.83 -17.68
C ARG A 87 1.67 32.62 -17.15
N THR A 88 2.09 31.38 -17.00
CA THR A 88 3.45 30.98 -16.63
C THR A 88 4.12 30.24 -17.78
N GLU A 89 5.39 29.85 -17.60
CA GLU A 89 6.11 29.03 -18.58
C GLU A 89 5.62 27.57 -18.62
N GLY A 90 4.78 27.15 -17.67
CA GLY A 90 4.24 25.81 -17.58
C GLY A 90 5.14 24.83 -16.83
N LEU A 91 4.82 23.54 -16.98
CA LEU A 91 5.58 22.44 -16.40
C LEU A 91 6.86 22.21 -17.22
N SER A 92 7.95 21.83 -16.55
CA SER A 92 9.17 21.44 -17.27
C SER A 92 8.98 20.12 -18.01
N PRO A 93 9.79 19.82 -19.05
CA PRO A 93 9.76 18.51 -19.71
C PRO A 93 9.98 17.33 -18.76
N ILE A 94 10.75 17.52 -17.69
CA ILE A 94 10.95 16.50 -16.65
C ILE A 94 9.65 16.27 -15.87
N GLN A 95 8.98 17.35 -15.45
CA GLN A 95 7.70 17.24 -14.73
C GLN A 95 6.62 16.58 -15.60
N GLU A 96 6.52 16.98 -16.87
CA GLU A 96 5.55 16.40 -17.81
C GLU A 96 5.83 14.91 -18.04
N ALA A 97 7.09 14.52 -18.22
CA ALA A 97 7.48 13.11 -18.37
C ALA A 97 7.10 12.25 -17.14
N PHE A 98 7.26 12.78 -15.93
CA PHE A 98 6.85 12.07 -14.71
C PHE A 98 5.33 11.88 -14.63
N ILE A 99 4.56 12.85 -15.12
CA ILE A 99 3.10 12.80 -15.16
C ILE A 99 2.62 11.75 -16.17
N GLU A 100 3.10 11.84 -17.42
CA GLU A 100 2.57 11.01 -18.52
C GLU A 100 2.98 9.54 -18.40
N THR A 101 4.11 9.24 -17.76
CA THR A 101 4.60 7.86 -17.58
C THR A 101 4.00 7.13 -16.37
N GLY A 102 3.22 7.82 -15.54
CA GLY A 102 2.72 7.24 -14.29
C GLY A 102 3.79 7.08 -13.19
N ALA A 103 4.90 7.84 -13.26
CA ALA A 103 5.97 7.82 -12.26
C ALA A 103 5.56 8.36 -10.88
N ILE A 104 4.34 8.87 -10.74
CA ILE A 104 3.83 9.53 -9.54
C ILE A 104 2.71 8.70 -8.93
N GLN A 105 3.01 8.04 -7.81
CA GLN A 105 2.02 7.38 -6.97
C GLN A 105 1.64 8.25 -5.77
N CYS A 106 2.23 8.01 -4.58
CA CYS A 106 2.01 8.84 -3.39
C CYS A 106 2.57 10.26 -3.56
N GLY A 107 3.61 10.42 -4.37
CA GLY A 107 4.23 11.70 -4.70
C GLY A 107 5.23 12.23 -3.68
N TYR A 108 5.50 11.51 -2.58
CA TYR A 108 6.34 12.02 -1.49
C TYR A 108 7.82 12.18 -1.88
N CYS A 109 8.39 11.19 -2.57
CA CYS A 109 9.77 11.24 -3.07
C CYS A 109 9.91 11.91 -4.45
N THR A 110 8.79 12.25 -5.12
CA THR A 110 8.81 12.79 -6.48
C THR A 110 9.60 14.10 -6.61
N PRO A 111 9.46 15.08 -5.70
CA PRO A 111 10.29 16.30 -5.75
C PRO A 111 11.80 16.02 -5.83
N ALA A 112 12.30 15.11 -4.97
CA ALA A 112 13.70 14.73 -4.94
C ALA A 112 14.14 14.08 -6.27
N MET A 113 13.33 13.15 -6.81
CA MET A 113 13.61 12.49 -8.08
C MET A 113 13.68 13.47 -9.26
N VAL A 114 12.80 14.46 -9.29
CA VAL A 114 12.79 15.49 -10.33
C VAL A 114 14.04 16.37 -10.25
N LEU A 115 14.49 16.73 -9.04
CA LEU A 115 15.73 17.49 -8.85
C LEU A 115 16.98 16.68 -9.24
N ALA A 116 17.03 15.39 -8.87
CA ALA A 116 18.11 14.49 -9.30
C ALA A 116 18.15 14.34 -10.83
N ALA A 117 16.98 14.19 -11.46
CA ALA A 117 16.86 14.16 -12.92
C ALA A 117 17.35 15.46 -13.57
N GLN A 118 17.01 16.61 -12.99
CA GLN A 118 17.47 17.91 -13.47
C GLN A 118 18.99 18.04 -13.40
N SER A 119 19.60 17.65 -12.29
CA SER A 119 21.06 17.66 -12.13
C SER A 119 21.74 16.71 -13.12
N LEU A 120 21.24 15.47 -13.25
CA LEU A 120 21.75 14.49 -14.21
C LEU A 120 21.70 15.02 -15.65
N ILE A 121 20.53 15.47 -16.12
CA ILE A 121 20.33 15.88 -17.52
C ILE A 121 21.13 17.15 -17.84
N SER A 122 21.32 18.06 -16.87
CA SER A 122 22.14 19.25 -17.04
C SER A 122 23.63 18.90 -17.25
N ASN A 123 24.11 17.84 -16.61
CA ASN A 123 25.49 17.38 -16.70
C ASN A 123 25.72 16.38 -17.85
N ASN A 124 24.74 15.53 -18.16
CA ASN A 124 24.73 14.57 -19.26
C ASN A 124 23.35 14.61 -19.97
N PRO A 125 23.23 15.31 -21.11
CA PRO A 125 21.97 15.39 -21.86
C PRO A 125 21.49 14.08 -22.49
N ASN A 126 22.32 13.03 -22.53
CA ASN A 126 21.99 11.73 -23.11
C ASN A 126 22.38 10.57 -22.16
N PRO A 127 21.77 10.50 -20.96
CA PRO A 127 22.10 9.47 -20.02
C PRO A 127 21.52 8.12 -20.45
N ASP A 128 22.22 7.03 -20.13
CA ASP A 128 21.67 5.67 -20.25
C ASP A 128 20.88 5.25 -19.00
N GLU A 129 20.22 4.10 -19.07
CA GLU A 129 19.42 3.60 -17.94
C GLU A 129 20.25 3.40 -16.65
N SER A 130 21.51 2.98 -16.78
CA SER A 130 22.38 2.75 -15.62
C SER A 130 22.74 4.07 -14.96
N GLU A 131 23.05 5.11 -15.73
CA GLU A 131 23.33 6.45 -15.22
C GLU A 131 22.09 7.07 -14.54
N VAL A 132 20.90 6.83 -15.10
CA VAL A 132 19.64 7.27 -14.48
C VAL A 132 19.39 6.55 -13.14
N ARG A 133 19.58 5.23 -13.10
CA ARG A 133 19.42 4.46 -11.85
C ARG A 133 20.43 4.89 -10.80
N GLU A 134 21.68 5.13 -11.19
CA GLU A 134 22.72 5.64 -10.31
C GLU A 134 22.36 7.01 -9.73
N ALA A 135 21.84 7.93 -10.55
CA ALA A 135 21.40 9.25 -10.08
C ALA A 135 20.23 9.19 -9.09
N LEU A 136 19.42 8.13 -9.14
CA LEU A 136 18.31 7.88 -8.21
C LEU A 136 18.70 7.02 -7.00
N SER A 137 19.93 6.50 -6.93
CA SER A 137 20.36 5.54 -5.91
C SER A 137 20.21 6.05 -4.47
N GLY A 138 20.43 7.36 -4.27
CA GLY A 138 20.28 8.02 -2.96
C GLY A 138 18.85 8.45 -2.62
N ILE A 139 17.84 8.12 -3.44
CA ILE A 139 16.45 8.53 -3.24
C ILE A 139 15.56 7.28 -3.16
N LEU A 140 15.10 6.98 -1.95
CA LEU A 140 14.27 5.81 -1.69
C LEU A 140 12.82 6.03 -2.14
N CYS A 141 12.24 5.03 -2.80
CA CYS A 141 10.85 5.00 -3.23
C CYS A 141 10.21 3.66 -2.92
N ARG A 142 9.19 3.68 -2.06
CA ARG A 142 8.46 2.48 -1.67
C ARG A 142 7.29 2.11 -2.59
N CYS A 143 6.98 2.94 -3.59
CA CYS A 143 5.74 2.84 -4.36
C CYS A 143 5.92 2.35 -5.81
N THR A 144 6.95 2.79 -6.53
CA THR A 144 6.97 2.68 -8.00
C THR A 144 7.82 1.55 -8.55
N GLY A 145 8.65 0.91 -7.71
CA GLY A 145 9.67 -0.02 -8.17
C GLY A 145 10.71 0.59 -9.11
N TYR A 146 10.83 1.92 -9.13
CA TYR A 146 11.75 2.73 -9.94
C TYR A 146 11.61 2.65 -11.46
N LEU A 147 10.89 1.66 -12.00
CA LEU A 147 10.72 1.47 -13.44
C LEU A 147 10.15 2.72 -14.12
N LYS A 148 9.01 3.24 -13.64
CA LYS A 148 8.39 4.44 -14.22
C LYS A 148 9.23 5.72 -14.05
N PRO A 149 9.81 6.02 -12.87
CA PRO A 149 10.75 7.15 -12.75
C PRO A 149 11.94 7.09 -13.72
N VAL A 150 12.57 5.92 -13.89
CA VAL A 150 13.67 5.74 -14.84
C VAL A 150 13.21 6.04 -16.27
N GLN A 151 12.06 5.48 -16.66
CA GLN A 151 11.44 5.72 -17.95
C GLN A 151 11.11 7.21 -18.18
N ALA A 152 10.63 7.91 -17.15
CA ALA A 152 10.33 9.34 -17.20
C ALA A 152 11.60 10.17 -17.45
N ILE A 153 12.71 9.87 -16.80
CA ILE A 153 13.97 10.62 -16.94
C ILE A 153 14.56 10.42 -18.34
N LEU A 154 14.61 9.17 -18.83
CA LEU A 154 15.06 8.87 -20.19
C LEU A 154 14.21 9.59 -21.25
N ARG A 155 12.89 9.60 -21.06
CA ARG A 155 11.95 10.30 -21.93
C ARG A 155 12.15 11.82 -21.89
N ALA A 156 12.30 12.41 -20.70
CA ALA A 156 12.56 13.83 -20.54
C ALA A 156 13.87 14.25 -21.21
N ALA A 157 14.93 13.44 -21.07
CA ALA A 157 16.21 13.68 -21.72
C ALA A 157 16.06 13.69 -23.26
N ALA A 158 15.29 12.75 -23.83
CA ALA A 158 14.99 12.72 -25.26
C ALA A 158 14.25 13.98 -25.72
N VAL A 159 13.20 14.39 -25.02
CA VAL A 159 12.45 15.62 -25.34
C VAL A 159 13.36 16.86 -25.28
N LEU A 160 14.23 16.96 -24.27
CA LEU A 160 15.17 18.07 -24.11
C LEU A 160 16.24 18.11 -25.21
N ARG A 161 16.55 16.98 -25.85
CA ARG A 161 17.40 16.91 -27.06
C ARG A 161 16.65 17.26 -28.36
N GLY A 162 15.34 17.50 -28.29
CA GLY A 162 14.50 17.80 -29.46
C GLY A 162 13.98 16.55 -30.17
N GLU A 163 14.07 15.37 -29.55
CA GLU A 163 13.50 14.13 -30.07
C GLU A 163 11.99 14.09 -29.76
N THR A 164 11.23 13.30 -30.52
CA THR A 164 9.80 13.05 -30.25
C THR A 164 9.64 11.61 -29.78
N PRO A 165 9.52 11.37 -28.46
CA PRO A 165 9.32 10.02 -27.95
C PRO A 165 7.99 9.42 -28.42
N GLU A 166 7.92 8.10 -28.45
CA GLU A 166 6.70 7.36 -28.80
C GLU A 166 5.51 7.76 -27.87
N PRO A 167 4.28 7.88 -28.40
CA PRO A 167 3.10 8.13 -27.59
C PRO A 167 2.83 7.04 -26.53
N ILE A 168 2.22 7.42 -25.40
CA ILE A 168 1.87 6.53 -24.27
C ILE A 168 0.40 6.03 -24.39
N ASP A 169 -0.33 6.50 -25.39
CA ASP A 169 -1.79 6.43 -25.53
C ASP A 169 -2.34 5.05 -25.98
N GLY A 170 -1.49 4.13 -26.42
CA GLY A 170 -1.91 2.82 -26.92
C GLY A 170 -1.95 1.72 -25.86
N ARG A 171 -3.11 1.04 -25.70
CA ARG A 171 -3.09 -0.34 -25.19
C ARG A 171 -2.19 -1.14 -26.12
N ILE A 172 -1.19 -1.82 -25.58
CA ILE A 172 -0.35 -2.74 -26.36
C ILE A 172 -1.03 -4.11 -26.26
N PRO A 173 -1.76 -4.57 -27.31
CA PRO A 173 -2.23 -5.94 -27.33
C PRO A 173 -0.98 -6.82 -27.26
N ALA A 174 -0.96 -7.84 -26.41
CA ALA A 174 0.17 -8.74 -26.48
C ALA A 174 0.22 -9.39 -27.89
N PRO A 175 1.41 -9.65 -28.45
CA PRO A 175 1.54 -10.29 -29.76
C PRO A 175 0.70 -11.57 -29.87
N ALA A 176 0.06 -11.82 -31.02
CA ALA A 176 -0.71 -13.05 -31.23
C ALA A 176 0.13 -14.32 -31.00
N GLU A 177 1.45 -14.23 -31.20
CA GLU A 177 2.42 -15.29 -30.96
C GLU A 177 2.61 -15.63 -29.47
N LEU A 178 2.39 -14.69 -28.55
CA LEU A 178 2.31 -14.91 -27.10
C LEU A 178 1.01 -15.64 -26.69
N PHE A 179 0.04 -15.74 -27.61
CA PHE A 179 -1.29 -16.31 -27.40
C PHE A 179 -1.56 -17.57 -28.24
N GLY A 180 -0.59 -18.04 -29.02
CA GLY A 180 -0.68 -19.30 -29.76
C GLY A 180 -0.39 -20.51 -28.85
N PRO A 181 -0.83 -21.73 -29.22
CA PRO A 181 -0.33 -22.94 -28.57
C PRO A 181 1.21 -23.00 -28.71
N PRO A 182 1.93 -23.57 -27.74
CA PRO A 182 3.40 -23.68 -27.79
C PRO A 182 3.79 -24.40 -29.09
N ASN A 183 4.33 -23.67 -30.06
CA ASN A 183 4.76 -24.25 -31.33
C ASN A 183 6.04 -25.05 -31.14
N ASP A 184 6.07 -26.21 -31.80
CA ASP A 184 7.19 -27.12 -31.95
C ASP A 184 8.33 -26.49 -32.78
N GLY A 185 9.27 -25.84 -32.08
CA GLY A 185 10.66 -25.81 -32.53
C GLY A 185 11.07 -24.78 -33.58
N SER A 186 10.74 -23.50 -33.40
CA SER A 186 11.51 -22.43 -34.05
C SER A 186 11.69 -21.20 -33.15
N PRO A 187 12.92 -20.90 -32.68
CA PRO A 187 13.20 -19.67 -31.97
C PRO A 187 13.42 -18.53 -32.97
N SER A 188 12.57 -17.52 -32.95
CA SER A 188 12.98 -16.18 -33.38
C SER A 188 12.21 -15.12 -32.61
N MET A 189 12.79 -14.65 -31.51
CA MET A 189 12.69 -13.24 -31.18
C MET A 189 14.09 -12.71 -31.00
N ASP A 190 14.47 -11.82 -31.92
CA ASP A 190 15.68 -11.03 -31.88
C ASP A 190 15.72 -10.22 -30.58
N VAL A 191 16.46 -10.73 -29.59
CA VAL A 191 16.95 -9.93 -28.46
C VAL A 191 18.39 -9.58 -28.81
N ARG A 192 18.59 -8.61 -29.69
CA ARG A 192 19.84 -7.83 -29.84
C ARG A 192 19.62 -6.65 -30.78
N GLY A 193 19.63 -5.46 -30.20
CA GLY A 193 19.82 -4.20 -30.90
C GLY A 193 20.61 -3.24 -30.01
N GLY A 194 21.93 -3.39 -30.00
CA GLY A 194 22.84 -2.35 -29.50
C GLY A 194 22.78 -1.17 -30.46
N GLY A 195 21.93 -0.21 -30.15
CA GLY A 195 21.71 1.03 -30.86
C GLY A 195 20.72 1.85 -30.03
N LEU A 196 20.91 3.17 -29.99
CA LEU A 196 20.02 4.12 -29.32
C LEU A 196 18.62 4.12 -29.97
N GLU A 197 17.84 3.07 -29.72
CA GLU A 197 16.40 3.06 -29.90
C GLU A 197 15.77 3.31 -28.52
N LEU A 198 15.05 4.42 -28.38
CA LEU A 198 14.26 4.76 -27.19
C LEU A 198 13.14 3.73 -27.00
N ALA A 199 13.47 2.57 -26.43
CA ALA A 199 12.52 1.51 -26.10
C ALA A 199 11.91 1.74 -24.69
N THR A 200 11.46 2.96 -24.40
CA THR A 200 10.77 3.27 -23.14
C THR A 200 9.39 2.60 -23.14
N ARG A 201 9.30 1.36 -22.66
CA ARG A 201 8.04 0.58 -22.60
C ARG A 201 7.21 0.98 -21.38
N VAL A 202 6.43 2.05 -21.52
CA VAL A 202 5.59 2.60 -20.43
C VAL A 202 4.31 1.78 -20.21
N MET A 203 3.67 1.37 -21.30
CA MET A 203 2.39 0.67 -21.26
C MET A 203 2.55 -0.84 -21.00
N PRO A 204 1.76 -1.43 -20.09
CA PRO A 204 1.78 -2.86 -19.84
C PRO A 204 1.15 -3.65 -21.00
N ARG A 205 1.48 -4.93 -21.11
CA ARG A 205 0.82 -5.87 -22.03
C ARG A 205 -0.52 -6.28 -21.44
N ILE A 206 -1.57 -6.25 -22.26
CA ILE A 206 -2.94 -6.58 -21.84
C ILE A 206 -3.50 -7.66 -22.74
N LYS A 207 -4.00 -8.74 -22.13
CA LYS A 207 -4.89 -9.71 -22.78
C LYS A 207 -6.32 -9.41 -22.37
N VAL A 208 -7.14 -9.01 -23.33
CA VAL A 208 -8.56 -8.69 -23.10
C VAL A 208 -9.40 -9.95 -23.33
N ALA A 209 -10.26 -10.32 -22.38
CA ALA A 209 -11.24 -11.37 -22.63
C ALA A 209 -12.24 -10.96 -23.71
N PRO A 210 -12.73 -11.89 -24.55
CA PRO A 210 -13.63 -11.60 -25.67
C PRO A 210 -14.91 -10.81 -25.31
N GLU A 211 -15.32 -10.86 -24.04
CA GLU A 211 -16.59 -10.31 -23.56
C GLU A 211 -16.54 -8.81 -23.16
N ALA A 212 -15.37 -8.16 -23.20
CA ALA A 212 -15.25 -6.76 -22.78
C ALA A 212 -15.72 -5.76 -23.86
N GLU A 213 -16.68 -4.88 -23.52
CA GLU A 213 -17.09 -3.77 -24.37
C GLU A 213 -16.01 -2.67 -24.46
N SER A 214 -15.93 -1.97 -25.60
CA SER A 214 -15.04 -0.83 -25.74
C SER A 214 -15.60 0.39 -24.99
N LEU A 215 -14.94 0.78 -23.91
CA LEU A 215 -15.25 1.98 -23.10
C LEU A 215 -14.45 3.20 -23.59
N ARG A 216 -14.87 4.42 -23.22
CA ARG A 216 -14.28 5.69 -23.72
C ARG A 216 -13.21 6.28 -22.80
N ILE A 217 -13.45 6.17 -21.49
CA ILE A 217 -12.63 6.75 -20.42
C ILE A 217 -12.05 5.63 -19.55
N VAL A 218 -12.85 4.63 -19.17
CA VAL A 218 -12.38 3.47 -18.42
C VAL A 218 -11.45 2.62 -19.30
N GLY A 219 -10.29 2.25 -18.74
CA GLY A 219 -9.25 1.48 -19.41
C GLY A 219 -8.38 2.28 -20.37
N THR A 220 -8.43 3.62 -20.29
CA THR A 220 -7.48 4.53 -20.93
C THR A 220 -6.36 4.92 -19.94
N PRO A 221 -5.14 5.25 -20.41
CA PRO A 221 -4.04 5.72 -19.56
C PRO A 221 -4.23 7.19 -19.15
N ALA A 222 -5.38 7.52 -18.55
CA ALA A 222 -5.71 8.89 -18.19
C ALA A 222 -4.73 9.46 -17.15
N ARG A 223 -4.43 10.76 -17.29
CA ARG A 223 -3.58 11.50 -16.36
C ARG A 223 -4.12 11.40 -14.94
N LYS A 224 -3.25 11.08 -13.99
CA LYS A 224 -3.63 11.04 -12.57
C LYS A 224 -4.03 12.45 -12.09
N VAL A 225 -5.20 12.55 -11.46
CA VAL A 225 -5.87 13.84 -11.15
C VAL A 225 -5.08 14.78 -10.22
N ASP A 226 -4.09 14.26 -9.50
CA ASP A 226 -3.22 15.00 -8.61
C ASP A 226 -1.75 15.02 -9.02
N ALA A 227 -1.39 14.47 -10.18
CA ALA A 227 -0.01 14.38 -10.64
C ALA A 227 0.67 15.77 -10.67
N VAL A 228 -0.04 16.78 -11.16
CA VAL A 228 0.46 18.16 -11.26
C VAL A 228 0.84 18.74 -9.90
N LYS A 229 -0.03 18.60 -8.89
CA LYS A 229 0.28 19.17 -7.56
C LYS A 229 1.46 18.45 -6.91
N LEU A 230 1.59 17.13 -7.11
CA LEU A 230 2.64 16.32 -6.52
C LEU A 230 4.01 16.56 -7.20
N VAL A 231 4.06 16.61 -8.53
CA VAL A 231 5.31 16.85 -9.27
C VAL A 231 5.88 18.25 -9.08
N GLN A 232 5.02 19.21 -8.73
CA GLN A 232 5.40 20.57 -8.37
C GLN A 232 5.81 20.74 -6.91
N GLY A 233 5.69 19.68 -6.09
CA GLY A 233 5.95 19.77 -4.65
C GLY A 233 4.98 20.67 -3.89
N LYS A 234 3.76 20.88 -4.39
CA LYS A 234 2.78 21.74 -3.70
C LYS A 234 2.46 21.20 -2.29
N PRO A 235 2.10 22.06 -1.33
CA PRO A 235 1.67 21.65 0.00
C PRO A 235 0.49 20.69 -0.07
N ALA A 236 0.73 19.41 0.21
CA ALA A 236 -0.26 18.35 -0.04
C ALA A 236 -0.38 17.33 1.11
N PHE A 237 0.61 17.25 2.00
CA PHE A 237 0.71 16.22 3.05
C PHE A 237 0.35 16.76 4.44
N ALA A 238 0.31 15.88 5.45
CA ALA A 238 -0.18 16.21 6.81
C ALA A 238 0.58 17.36 7.50
N ALA A 239 1.89 17.45 7.29
CA ALA A 239 2.75 18.50 7.84
C ALA A 239 2.89 19.75 6.96
N ASP A 240 2.31 19.78 5.75
CA ASP A 240 2.51 20.88 4.81
C ASP A 240 1.55 22.06 5.07
N ILE A 241 1.52 22.55 6.31
CA ILE A 241 0.73 23.69 6.74
C ILE A 241 1.38 24.35 7.97
N GLU A 242 1.35 25.68 8.00
CA GLU A 242 1.79 26.47 9.16
C GLU A 242 0.58 27.00 9.95
N MET A 243 0.67 26.98 11.27
CA MET A 243 -0.34 27.58 12.16
C MET A 243 0.34 28.40 13.26
N ARG A 244 -0.22 29.59 13.53
CA ARG A 244 0.30 30.47 14.57
C ARG A 244 0.26 29.79 15.94
N GLY A 245 1.41 29.75 16.61
CA GLY A 245 1.52 29.21 17.98
C GLY A 245 1.42 27.68 18.05
N MET A 246 1.56 26.99 16.91
CA MET A 246 1.64 25.53 16.85
C MET A 246 2.75 24.99 17.74
N LEU A 247 2.42 23.96 18.52
CA LEU A 247 3.34 23.24 19.39
C LEU A 247 3.86 21.97 18.71
N ILE A 248 5.03 21.53 19.12
CA ILE A 248 5.64 20.26 18.73
C ILE A 248 5.40 19.26 19.86
N ALA A 249 4.83 18.11 19.53
CA ALA A 249 4.67 17.00 20.46
C ALA A 249 5.85 16.03 20.41
N LYS A 250 6.20 15.44 21.56
CA LYS A 250 7.11 14.30 21.68
C LYS A 250 6.59 13.32 22.74
N ILE A 251 7.05 12.08 22.68
CA ILE A 251 6.65 11.00 23.60
C ILE A 251 7.88 10.51 24.36
N LEU A 252 7.77 10.42 25.70
CA LEU A 252 8.69 9.62 26.50
C LEU A 252 8.32 8.15 26.30
N LYS A 253 9.27 7.35 25.83
CA LYS A 253 9.08 5.94 25.50
C LYS A 253 9.75 5.03 26.53
N SER A 254 9.18 3.84 26.73
CA SER A 254 9.73 2.84 27.63
C SER A 254 11.09 2.34 27.13
N PRO A 255 12.13 2.34 27.98
CA PRO A 255 13.38 1.65 27.68
C PRO A 255 13.32 0.14 27.95
N LEU A 256 12.21 -0.37 28.50
CA LEU A 256 12.04 -1.74 28.98
C LEU A 256 10.94 -2.47 28.21
N ALA A 257 11.17 -3.75 27.89
CA ALA A 257 10.20 -4.58 27.19
C ALA A 257 8.98 -4.94 28.04
N HIS A 258 9.10 -5.00 29.38
CA HIS A 258 7.98 -5.33 30.24
C HIS A 258 8.19 -4.76 31.64
N ALA A 259 7.37 -3.80 32.07
CA ALA A 259 7.48 -3.22 33.41
C ALA A 259 6.18 -2.55 33.88
N ARG A 260 6.06 -2.36 35.20
CA ARG A 260 5.07 -1.46 35.81
C ARG A 260 5.72 -0.15 36.21
N ILE A 261 5.05 0.96 35.91
CA ILE A 261 5.45 2.29 36.39
C ILE A 261 4.99 2.42 37.84
N LYS A 262 5.95 2.48 38.78
CA LYS A 262 5.69 2.66 40.22
C LYS A 262 5.40 4.12 40.56
N SER A 263 6.16 5.04 39.95
CA SER A 263 5.98 6.47 40.07
C SER A 263 6.58 7.19 38.85
N ILE A 264 6.03 8.35 38.52
CA ILE A 264 6.52 9.24 37.46
C ILE A 264 6.52 10.68 37.99
N ASP A 265 7.66 11.38 37.89
CA ASP A 265 7.79 12.78 38.27
C ASP A 265 8.04 13.63 37.01
N THR A 266 7.10 14.52 36.71
CA THR A 266 7.15 15.44 35.57
C THR A 266 7.34 16.91 35.98
N SER A 267 7.60 17.19 37.26
CA SER A 267 7.62 18.55 37.81
C SER A 267 8.63 19.45 37.09
N ARG A 268 9.87 18.97 36.93
CA ARG A 268 10.96 19.68 36.25
C ARG A 268 10.66 19.93 34.77
N ALA A 269 10.08 18.94 34.08
CA ALA A 269 9.70 19.06 32.68
C ALA A 269 8.59 20.11 32.47
N ARG A 270 7.59 20.16 33.38
CA ARG A 270 6.51 21.16 33.33
C ARG A 270 6.98 22.59 33.58
N GLU A 271 8.04 22.78 34.35
CA GLU A 271 8.64 24.09 34.63
C GLU A 271 9.64 24.55 33.55
N HIS A 272 9.99 23.69 32.60
CA HIS A 272 10.98 23.99 31.58
C HIS A 272 10.49 25.10 30.61
N PRO A 273 11.31 26.14 30.33
CA PRO A 273 10.94 27.17 29.38
C PRO A 273 10.55 26.60 28.00
N GLY A 274 9.45 27.10 27.44
CA GLY A 274 8.94 26.64 26.15
C GLY A 274 8.08 25.37 26.21
N VAL A 275 7.96 24.69 27.37
CA VAL A 275 7.02 23.57 27.54
C VAL A 275 5.62 24.10 27.85
N ALA A 276 4.63 23.63 27.10
CA ALA A 276 3.23 23.99 27.27
C ALA A 276 2.43 22.95 28.06
N ALA A 277 2.75 21.67 27.93
CA ALA A 277 2.11 20.59 28.69
C ALA A 277 3.00 19.35 28.80
N VAL A 278 2.86 18.64 29.92
CA VAL A 278 3.37 17.27 30.11
C VAL A 278 2.24 16.43 30.72
N LEU A 279 1.81 15.40 29.99
CA LEU A 279 0.70 14.52 30.36
C LEU A 279 1.21 13.10 30.64
N THR A 280 0.69 12.49 31.69
CA THR A 280 0.93 11.11 32.11
C THR A 280 -0.38 10.32 32.09
N TRP A 281 -0.33 9.02 32.39
CA TRP A 281 -1.54 8.20 32.51
C TRP A 281 -2.50 8.69 33.62
N GLU A 282 -2.02 9.51 34.57
CA GLU A 282 -2.84 10.11 35.63
C GLU A 282 -3.67 11.31 35.14
N ASP A 283 -3.26 11.93 34.03
CA ASP A 283 -3.90 13.14 33.48
C ASP A 283 -5.00 12.82 32.45
N LEU A 284 -5.07 11.57 31.96
CA LEU A 284 -5.93 11.16 30.84
C LEU A 284 -7.10 10.28 31.26
N PRO A 285 -8.24 10.31 30.55
CA PRO A 285 -9.29 9.30 30.70
C PRO A 285 -8.76 7.89 30.42
N ARG A 286 -8.96 6.97 31.37
CA ARG A 286 -8.59 5.56 31.20
C ARG A 286 -9.65 4.81 30.38
N VAL A 287 -9.58 4.95 29.05
CA VAL A 287 -10.49 4.30 28.10
C VAL A 287 -9.73 3.21 27.37
N VAL A 288 -10.20 1.97 27.51
CA VAL A 288 -9.69 0.83 26.74
C VAL A 288 -10.21 0.91 25.30
N TYR A 289 -9.33 0.69 24.33
CA TYR A 289 -9.70 0.64 22.92
C TYR A 289 -8.75 -0.27 22.14
N SER A 290 -8.97 -0.37 20.83
CA SER A 290 -8.05 -0.98 19.88
C SER A 290 -7.65 0.07 18.86
N THR A 291 -6.37 0.09 18.49
CA THR A 291 -5.84 0.96 17.44
C THR A 291 -6.21 0.47 16.03
N ALA A 292 -6.77 -0.74 15.90
CA ALA A 292 -7.15 -1.32 14.62
C ALA A 292 -8.28 -0.53 13.95
N GLY A 293 -8.02 0.12 12.81
CA GLY A 293 -9.02 0.85 12.01
C GLY A 293 -9.96 -0.08 11.26
N GLN A 294 -10.83 -0.76 11.99
CA GLN A 294 -11.81 -1.71 11.46
C GLN A 294 -13.25 -1.26 11.74
N SER A 295 -14.20 -1.93 11.11
CA SER A 295 -15.64 -1.68 11.28
C SER A 295 -16.11 -2.00 12.69
N ASP A 296 -17.31 -1.53 13.04
CA ASP A 296 -17.93 -1.81 14.35
C ASP A 296 -18.86 -3.04 14.26
N PRO A 297 -18.81 -3.97 15.24
CA PRO A 297 -17.80 -4.09 16.29
C PRO A 297 -16.42 -4.47 15.72
N ILE A 298 -15.35 -4.04 16.41
CA ILE A 298 -13.98 -4.37 16.01
C ILE A 298 -13.75 -5.88 16.22
N PRO A 299 -13.25 -6.63 15.22
CA PRO A 299 -13.01 -8.06 15.32
C PRO A 299 -11.67 -8.38 16.01
N GLY A 300 -11.56 -8.00 17.29
CA GLY A 300 -10.37 -8.22 18.11
C GLY A 300 -10.53 -7.65 19.53
N PRO A 301 -9.64 -8.02 20.46
CA PRO A 301 -9.69 -7.57 21.83
C PRO A 301 -9.47 -6.05 21.94
N LEU A 302 -10.03 -5.44 22.99
CA LEU A 302 -9.69 -4.07 23.38
C LEU A 302 -8.70 -4.14 24.54
N ASP A 303 -7.47 -3.69 24.28
CA ASP A 303 -6.34 -3.92 25.17
C ASP A 303 -5.34 -2.75 25.26
N THR A 304 -5.65 -1.63 24.58
CA THR A 304 -4.80 -0.45 24.46
C THR A 304 -5.39 0.76 25.21
N PHE A 305 -4.51 1.67 25.67
CA PHE A 305 -4.85 2.97 26.26
C PHE A 305 -3.94 4.06 25.65
N SER A 306 -4.34 5.34 25.71
CA SER A 306 -3.47 6.44 25.25
C SER A 306 -2.15 6.51 26.04
N LEU A 307 -2.24 6.28 27.35
CA LEU A 307 -1.14 6.04 28.27
C LEU A 307 -1.60 5.05 29.33
N ASP A 308 -0.70 4.17 29.78
CA ASP A 308 -0.97 3.18 30.82
C ASP A 308 0.14 3.19 31.88
N ASN A 309 -0.10 2.57 33.03
CA ASN A 309 0.90 2.40 34.09
C ASN A 309 1.71 1.10 33.95
N LYS A 310 1.54 0.38 32.84
CA LYS A 310 2.29 -0.83 32.48
C LYS A 310 2.76 -0.67 31.04
N VAL A 311 4.06 -0.88 30.84
CA VAL A 311 4.70 -0.84 29.51
C VAL A 311 4.98 -2.26 29.05
N ARG A 312 4.70 -2.53 27.78
CA ARG A 312 4.64 -3.90 27.23
C ARG A 312 5.63 -4.18 26.10
N PHE A 313 6.42 -3.20 25.68
CA PHE A 313 7.54 -3.37 24.75
C PHE A 313 8.51 -2.17 24.85
N VAL A 314 9.73 -2.31 24.33
CA VAL A 314 10.69 -1.19 24.23
C VAL A 314 10.18 -0.21 23.18
N GLY A 315 9.81 1.00 23.60
CA GLY A 315 9.10 1.97 22.74
C GLY A 315 7.69 2.31 23.21
N ASP A 316 7.12 1.58 24.17
CA ASP A 316 5.75 1.82 24.66
C ASP A 316 5.61 3.20 25.32
N ARG A 317 4.41 3.79 25.29
CA ARG A 317 4.21 5.20 25.66
C ARG A 317 4.19 5.40 27.17
N VAL A 318 4.96 6.36 27.67
CA VAL A 318 5.09 6.65 29.11
C VAL A 318 4.52 8.03 29.47
N ALA A 319 4.88 9.06 28.70
CA ALA A 319 4.39 10.43 28.89
C ALA A 319 4.37 11.19 27.56
N LEU A 320 3.51 12.21 27.47
CA LEU A 320 3.38 13.09 26.30
C LEU A 320 3.86 14.49 26.67
N VAL A 321 4.62 15.14 25.79
CA VAL A 321 5.11 16.52 25.94
C VAL A 321 4.62 17.34 24.76
N ALA A 322 4.18 18.58 25.00
CA ALA A 322 4.03 19.60 23.96
C ALA A 322 4.86 20.83 24.31
N ALA A 323 5.67 21.32 23.36
CA ALA A 323 6.54 22.47 23.54
C ALA A 323 6.58 23.39 22.30
N GLU A 324 7.13 24.59 22.46
CA GLU A 324 7.21 25.62 21.41
C GLU A 324 8.29 25.35 20.36
N SER A 325 9.20 24.42 20.64
CA SER A 325 10.23 23.95 19.72
C SER A 325 10.53 22.48 19.97
N GLU A 326 11.11 21.83 18.96
CA GLU A 326 11.59 20.45 19.08
C GLU A 326 12.64 20.31 20.18
N GLN A 327 13.60 21.24 20.24
CA GLN A 327 14.63 21.27 21.29
C GLN A 327 14.01 21.32 22.70
N ALA A 328 13.04 22.20 22.94
CA ALA A 328 12.41 22.31 24.26
C ALA A 328 11.60 21.05 24.61
N ALA A 329 11.02 20.38 23.61
CA ALA A 329 10.33 19.10 23.82
C ALA A 329 11.31 17.98 24.21
N GLU A 330 12.46 17.89 23.53
CA GLU A 330 13.51 16.90 23.83
C GLU A 330 14.14 17.12 25.20
N GLU A 331 14.52 18.36 25.53
CA GLU A 331 15.05 18.72 26.86
C GLU A 331 14.05 18.38 27.97
N ALA A 332 12.75 18.55 27.72
CA ALA A 332 11.71 18.19 28.68
C ALA A 332 11.58 16.68 28.90
N LEU A 333 11.79 15.85 27.87
CA LEU A 333 11.77 14.39 28.02
C LEU A 333 12.85 13.91 29.00
N GLU A 334 14.06 14.49 28.94
CA GLU A 334 15.18 14.16 29.82
C GLU A 334 14.93 14.53 31.29
N LEU A 335 13.99 15.44 31.55
CA LEU A 335 13.63 15.92 32.88
C LEU A 335 12.52 15.10 33.55
N ILE A 336 11.95 14.10 32.85
CA ILE A 336 10.92 13.21 33.40
C ILE A 336 11.60 12.01 34.07
N GLU A 337 11.36 11.83 35.36
CA GLU A 337 11.94 10.74 36.15
C GLU A 337 10.92 9.62 36.37
N VAL A 338 11.23 8.39 35.92
CA VAL A 338 10.31 7.24 35.99
C VAL A 338 10.94 6.11 36.78
N GLN A 339 10.20 5.57 37.76
CA GLN A 339 10.59 4.38 38.50
C GLN A 339 9.83 3.16 38.00
N TYR A 340 10.56 2.15 37.53
CA TYR A 340 10.00 0.91 36.99
C TYR A 340 10.16 -0.26 37.97
N GLU A 341 9.17 -1.14 37.97
CA GLU A 341 9.30 -2.53 38.41
C GLU A 341 9.36 -3.39 37.16
N GLU A 342 10.56 -3.87 36.84
CA GLU A 342 10.81 -4.77 35.71
C GLU A 342 10.08 -6.10 35.88
N LEU A 343 9.49 -6.56 34.79
CA LEU A 343 8.84 -7.86 34.67
C LEU A 343 9.57 -8.67 33.59
N THR A 344 9.51 -9.99 33.68
CA THR A 344 10.12 -10.86 32.65
C THR A 344 9.36 -10.69 31.32
N PRO A 345 10.05 -10.33 30.22
CA PRO A 345 9.42 -10.26 28.91
C PRO A 345 9.30 -11.65 28.26
N ILE A 346 8.30 -11.82 27.40
CA ILE A 346 8.14 -12.96 26.50
C ILE A 346 8.53 -12.49 25.10
N LEU A 347 9.67 -12.96 24.58
CA LEU A 347 10.16 -12.56 23.25
C LEU A 347 10.07 -13.67 22.20
N ASP A 348 9.83 -14.91 22.65
CA ASP A 348 9.58 -16.06 21.78
C ASP A 348 8.09 -16.44 21.87
N PRO A 349 7.32 -16.36 20.76
CA PRO A 349 5.90 -16.68 20.78
C PRO A 349 5.60 -18.12 21.22
N ARG A 350 6.54 -19.06 21.06
CA ARG A 350 6.39 -20.45 21.52
C ARG A 350 6.24 -20.57 23.04
N GLN A 351 6.68 -19.55 23.78
CA GLN A 351 6.64 -19.50 25.24
C GLN A 351 5.42 -18.75 25.79
N ALA A 352 4.68 -18.03 24.94
CA ALA A 352 3.61 -17.13 25.36
C ALA A 352 2.51 -17.83 26.17
N MET A 353 2.15 -19.05 25.76
CA MET A 353 1.08 -19.84 26.37
C MET A 353 1.59 -20.91 27.34
N ALA A 354 2.88 -20.91 27.68
CA ALA A 354 3.46 -21.89 28.60
C ALA A 354 2.88 -21.76 30.02
N GLU A 355 2.84 -22.86 30.76
CA GLU A 355 2.39 -22.83 32.16
C GLU A 355 3.30 -21.91 32.99
N GLY A 356 2.71 -20.92 33.66
CA GLY A 356 3.43 -19.94 34.46
C GLY A 356 4.04 -18.77 33.67
N ALA A 357 3.78 -18.65 32.36
CA ALA A 357 4.20 -17.51 31.57
C ALA A 357 3.69 -16.18 32.18
N PRO A 358 4.51 -15.10 32.20
CA PRO A 358 4.07 -13.79 32.65
C PRO A 358 2.84 -13.30 31.87
N LYS A 359 1.85 -12.74 32.56
CA LYS A 359 0.65 -12.18 31.91
C LYS A 359 0.95 -10.78 31.36
N ILE A 360 0.82 -10.60 30.05
CA ILE A 360 1.04 -9.30 29.40
C ILE A 360 -0.14 -8.35 29.68
N HIS A 361 -1.36 -8.85 29.52
CA HIS A 361 -2.58 -8.11 29.87
C HIS A 361 -3.21 -8.69 31.15
N ASP A 362 -3.18 -7.89 32.21
CA ASP A 362 -3.75 -8.22 33.53
C ASP A 362 -4.65 -7.10 34.09
N GLN A 363 -4.92 -6.09 33.26
CA GLN A 363 -5.83 -5.01 33.57
C GLN A 363 -7.29 -5.47 33.50
N LYS A 364 -8.12 -4.97 34.42
CA LYS A 364 -9.56 -5.31 34.50
C LYS A 364 -10.39 -4.78 33.34
N GLU A 365 -9.91 -3.73 32.67
CA GLU A 365 -10.61 -3.08 31.56
C GLU A 365 -10.39 -3.81 30.22
N TYR A 366 -9.52 -4.83 30.16
CA TYR A 366 -9.37 -5.64 28.95
C TYR A 366 -10.73 -6.20 28.52
N VAL A 367 -11.04 -6.09 27.23
CA VAL A 367 -12.28 -6.63 26.65
C VAL A 367 -11.94 -7.78 25.73
N ASP A 368 -12.37 -8.98 26.11
CA ASP A 368 -12.23 -10.18 25.29
C ASP A 368 -13.02 -10.07 23.98
N PHE A 369 -12.52 -10.73 22.94
CA PHE A 369 -13.22 -10.98 21.69
C PHE A 369 -13.17 -12.48 21.36
N ASP A 370 -14.35 -13.08 21.21
CA ASP A 370 -14.53 -14.51 20.91
C ASP A 370 -13.71 -15.43 21.85
N LYS A 371 -12.73 -16.17 21.31
CA LYS A 371 -11.87 -17.10 22.07
C LYS A 371 -10.58 -16.46 22.59
N SER A 372 -10.44 -15.13 22.58
CA SER A 372 -9.29 -14.49 23.25
C SER A 372 -9.24 -14.89 24.72
N ASP A 373 -8.02 -15.05 25.25
CA ASP A 373 -7.78 -15.35 26.66
C ASP A 373 -6.47 -14.71 27.11
N ALA A 374 -6.59 -13.50 27.69
CA ALA A 374 -5.46 -12.77 28.25
C ALA A 374 -4.71 -13.55 29.35
N SER A 375 -5.36 -14.50 30.02
CA SER A 375 -4.72 -15.30 31.07
C SER A 375 -3.71 -16.30 30.53
N ARG A 376 -3.80 -16.63 29.23
CA ARG A 376 -2.90 -17.50 28.47
C ARG A 376 -2.03 -16.73 27.47
N ASN A 377 -2.07 -15.40 27.48
CA ASN A 377 -1.47 -14.54 26.45
C ASN A 377 -1.98 -14.87 25.02
N LEU A 378 -3.26 -15.26 24.89
CA LEU A 378 -3.90 -15.58 23.62
C LEU A 378 -4.77 -14.39 23.16
N ALA A 379 -4.38 -13.74 22.07
CA ALA A 379 -5.12 -12.62 21.49
C ALA A 379 -6.29 -13.08 20.61
N ALA A 380 -6.14 -14.22 19.94
CA ALA A 380 -7.18 -14.86 19.14
C ALA A 380 -6.87 -16.34 18.90
N GLU A 381 -7.90 -17.15 18.67
CA GLU A 381 -7.80 -18.55 18.24
C GLU A 381 -8.69 -18.74 17.01
N ILE A 382 -8.20 -19.45 16.00
CA ILE A 382 -8.95 -19.78 14.79
C ILE A 382 -8.95 -21.30 14.63
N HIS A 383 -10.12 -21.89 14.41
CA HIS A 383 -10.26 -23.30 14.12
C HIS A 383 -11.35 -23.49 13.06
N ILE A 384 -10.95 -23.90 11.86
CA ILE A 384 -11.83 -24.07 10.70
C ILE A 384 -11.58 -25.46 10.13
N GLU A 385 -12.64 -26.26 10.07
CA GLU A 385 -12.63 -27.60 9.47
C GLU A 385 -13.68 -27.65 8.34
N ILE A 386 -13.25 -28.09 7.16
CA ILE A 386 -14.07 -28.23 5.96
C ILE A 386 -13.91 -29.67 5.48
N GLY A 387 -15.01 -30.36 5.19
CA GLY A 387 -14.98 -31.76 4.75
C GLY A 387 -14.67 -32.74 5.88
N ASP A 388 -14.01 -33.85 5.54
CA ASP A 388 -13.55 -34.91 6.45
C ASP A 388 -12.05 -35.13 6.25
N VAL A 389 -11.26 -34.42 7.06
CA VAL A 389 -9.79 -34.32 6.91
C VAL A 389 -9.10 -35.64 7.19
N GLU A 390 -9.54 -36.36 8.22
CA GLU A 390 -9.01 -37.69 8.55
C GLU A 390 -9.23 -38.68 7.41
N LYS A 391 -10.45 -38.73 6.86
CA LYS A 391 -10.73 -39.57 5.68
C LYS A 391 -9.86 -39.17 4.49
N GLY A 392 -9.67 -37.87 4.26
CA GLY A 392 -8.79 -37.39 3.19
C GLY A 392 -7.34 -37.87 3.36
N PHE A 393 -6.81 -37.91 4.58
CA PHE A 393 -5.49 -38.50 4.86
C PHE A 393 -5.46 -40.02 4.68
N GLU A 394 -6.51 -40.75 5.07
CA GLU A 394 -6.61 -42.21 4.84
C GLU A 394 -6.63 -42.57 3.34
N GLN A 395 -7.13 -41.68 2.49
CA GLN A 395 -7.22 -41.86 1.04
C GLN A 395 -5.97 -41.39 0.26
N ALA A 396 -4.98 -40.82 0.95
CA ALA A 396 -3.72 -40.38 0.38
C ALA A 396 -2.78 -41.56 0.13
N ASP A 397 -1.98 -41.48 -0.94
CA ASP A 397 -0.88 -42.42 -1.18
C ASP A 397 0.40 -41.97 -0.47
N LEU A 398 0.56 -40.66 -0.29
CA LEU A 398 1.67 -40.00 0.37
C LEU A 398 1.16 -38.86 1.27
N ILE A 399 1.75 -38.73 2.45
CA ILE A 399 1.54 -37.58 3.35
C ILE A 399 2.87 -36.83 3.43
N VAL A 400 2.83 -35.53 3.16
CA VAL A 400 4.00 -34.65 3.20
C VAL A 400 3.79 -33.60 4.29
N GLU A 401 4.81 -33.40 5.12
CA GLU A 401 4.82 -32.41 6.20
C GLU A 401 5.95 -31.39 5.99
N GLY A 402 5.75 -30.15 6.43
CA GLY A 402 6.78 -29.11 6.36
C GLY A 402 6.55 -27.98 7.37
N GLU A 403 7.63 -27.42 7.89
CA GLU A 403 7.60 -26.23 8.76
C GLU A 403 8.24 -25.04 8.04
N TYR A 404 7.55 -23.89 8.10
CA TYR A 404 7.91 -22.66 7.42
C TYR A 404 7.86 -21.49 8.41
N GLU A 405 8.73 -20.50 8.22
CA GLU A 405 8.78 -19.32 9.09
C GLU A 405 8.94 -18.05 8.25
N VAL A 406 8.26 -17.00 8.70
CA VAL A 406 8.30 -15.68 8.07
C VAL A 406 8.56 -14.57 9.09
N PRO A 407 9.31 -13.53 8.71
CA PRO A 407 9.83 -12.53 9.63
C PRO A 407 8.82 -11.42 9.92
N LYS A 408 9.14 -10.62 10.95
CA LYS A 408 8.51 -9.32 11.22
C LYS A 408 9.14 -8.28 10.30
N VAL A 409 8.32 -7.42 9.68
CA VAL A 409 8.73 -6.52 8.58
C VAL A 409 7.99 -5.19 8.67
N GLN A 410 8.68 -4.09 8.39
CA GLN A 410 8.13 -2.72 8.37
C GLN A 410 7.70 -2.33 6.96
N GLN A 411 6.55 -1.64 6.83
CA GLN A 411 6.00 -1.10 5.59
C GLN A 411 6.96 -0.17 4.81
N ALA A 412 7.85 0.49 5.53
CA ALA A 412 8.82 1.49 5.14
C ALA A 412 8.21 2.64 4.32
N SER A 413 7.07 3.20 4.77
CA SER A 413 6.52 4.41 4.13
C SER A 413 7.50 5.57 4.25
N ILE A 414 7.79 6.24 3.14
CA ILE A 414 8.77 7.34 3.13
C ILE A 414 8.27 8.52 3.96
N GLU A 415 6.97 8.84 3.93
CA GLU A 415 6.37 9.74 4.92
C GLU A 415 6.12 8.96 6.23
N PRO A 416 6.68 9.40 7.36
CA PRO A 416 6.31 8.89 8.68
C PRO A 416 4.83 9.13 9.02
N HIS A 417 4.38 8.62 10.15
CA HIS A 417 3.09 8.98 10.74
C HIS A 417 3.19 10.43 11.20
N VAL A 418 2.20 11.20 10.80
CA VAL A 418 2.13 12.62 11.12
C VAL A 418 0.69 13.09 11.24
N VAL A 419 0.44 13.88 12.28
CA VAL A 419 -0.85 14.47 12.63
C VAL A 419 -0.68 15.91 13.08
N LEU A 420 -1.67 16.72 12.74
CA LEU A 420 -1.88 18.07 13.27
C LEU A 420 -3.30 18.16 13.84
N THR A 421 -3.42 18.62 15.08
CA THR A 421 -4.71 18.84 15.74
C THR A 421 -4.89 20.31 16.12
N TYR A 422 -6.12 20.83 15.99
CA TYR A 422 -6.47 22.20 16.38
C TYR A 422 -7.98 22.35 16.60
N TRP A 423 -8.41 23.43 17.25
CA TRP A 423 -9.82 23.81 17.36
C TRP A 423 -10.23 24.70 16.18
N ASP A 424 -11.33 24.37 15.50
CA ASP A 424 -11.94 25.23 14.48
C ASP A 424 -12.81 26.34 15.10
N GLU A 425 -13.38 27.20 14.24
CA GLU A 425 -14.21 28.34 14.62
C GLU A 425 -15.50 27.97 15.39
N ASP A 426 -15.92 26.71 15.35
CA ASP A 426 -17.10 26.16 16.04
C ASP A 426 -16.71 25.35 17.29
N ASP A 427 -15.48 25.53 17.79
CA ASP A 427 -14.87 24.78 18.90
C ASP A 427 -14.86 23.26 18.65
N ARG A 428 -14.70 22.81 17.40
CA ARG A 428 -14.59 21.38 17.09
C ARG A 428 -13.11 21.01 16.92
N LEU A 429 -12.75 19.84 17.43
CA LEU A 429 -11.39 19.33 17.30
C LEU A 429 -11.21 18.82 15.87
N VAL A 430 -10.39 19.52 15.10
CA VAL A 430 -9.94 19.09 13.79
C VAL A 430 -8.69 18.22 13.97
N ILE A 431 -8.71 17.05 13.36
CA ILE A 431 -7.58 16.12 13.29
C ILE A 431 -7.20 15.98 11.81
N ARG A 432 -6.11 16.62 11.42
CA ARG A 432 -5.53 16.51 10.07
C ARG A 432 -4.41 15.49 10.12
N THR A 433 -4.65 14.28 9.62
CA THR A 433 -3.75 13.12 9.83
C THR A 433 -3.46 12.35 8.53
N SER A 434 -2.25 11.79 8.45
CA SER A 434 -1.87 10.81 7.44
C SER A 434 -2.47 9.44 7.79
N THR A 435 -3.73 9.19 7.38
CA THR A 435 -4.50 7.98 7.75
C THR A 435 -5.24 7.34 6.58
N GLN A 436 -5.34 6.02 6.55
CA GLN A 436 -6.17 5.27 5.61
C GLN A 436 -7.65 5.22 6.02
N VAL A 437 -7.99 5.57 7.27
CA VAL A 437 -9.30 5.26 7.89
C VAL A 437 -9.92 6.44 8.65
N PRO A 438 -10.11 7.61 8.01
CA PRO A 438 -10.49 8.86 8.70
C PRO A 438 -11.81 8.76 9.48
N PHE A 439 -12.79 7.99 8.98
CA PHE A 439 -14.06 7.79 9.68
C PHE A 439 -13.89 6.90 10.93
N HIS A 440 -12.97 5.94 10.92
CA HIS A 440 -12.64 5.13 12.08
C HIS A 440 -11.84 5.93 13.12
N VAL A 441 -10.92 6.81 12.70
CA VAL A 441 -10.26 7.77 13.61
C VAL A 441 -11.32 8.55 14.41
N ARG A 442 -12.32 9.15 13.74
CA ARG A 442 -13.39 9.89 14.44
C ARG A 442 -14.18 9.01 15.40
N ARG A 443 -14.56 7.80 14.98
CA ARG A 443 -15.36 6.86 15.78
C ARG A 443 -14.62 6.41 17.03
N GLN A 444 -13.36 6.01 16.88
CA GLN A 444 -12.55 5.42 17.96
C GLN A 444 -12.07 6.48 18.94
N LEU A 445 -11.71 7.67 18.47
CA LEU A 445 -11.21 8.72 19.35
C LEU A 445 -12.31 9.46 20.11
N ALA A 446 -13.55 9.47 19.63
CA ALA A 446 -14.66 10.09 20.34
C ALA A 446 -14.75 9.64 21.82
N PRO A 447 -14.84 8.34 22.16
CA PRO A 447 -14.82 7.89 23.54
C PRO A 447 -13.48 8.14 24.25
N VAL A 448 -12.33 7.94 23.57
CA VAL A 448 -10.99 8.12 24.14
C VAL A 448 -10.75 9.56 24.61
N LEU A 449 -11.24 10.54 23.84
CA LEU A 449 -11.12 11.97 24.13
C LEU A 449 -12.28 12.51 24.99
N GLY A 450 -13.29 11.70 25.29
CA GLY A 450 -14.50 12.14 25.99
C GLY A 450 -15.33 13.17 25.21
N LEU A 451 -15.25 13.16 23.88
CA LEU A 451 -15.93 14.10 22.98
C LEU A 451 -17.01 13.38 22.15
N PRO A 452 -18.19 13.99 21.93
CA PRO A 452 -19.16 13.41 21.00
C PRO A 452 -18.61 13.49 19.56
N PRO A 453 -18.89 12.52 18.66
CA PRO A 453 -18.35 12.52 17.29
C PRO A 453 -18.58 13.83 16.51
N LYS A 454 -19.70 14.52 16.74
CA LYS A 454 -20.00 15.83 16.12
C LYS A 454 -19.00 16.95 16.48
N ARG A 455 -18.27 16.82 17.59
CA ARG A 455 -17.21 17.75 18.01
C ARG A 455 -15.84 17.38 17.45
N ILE A 456 -15.75 16.34 16.60
CA ILE A 456 -14.51 15.89 15.96
C ILE A 456 -14.71 15.93 14.45
N ARG A 457 -13.73 16.49 13.73
CA ARG A 457 -13.64 16.43 12.27
C ARG A 457 -12.28 15.88 11.89
N VAL A 458 -12.24 14.87 11.02
CA VAL A 458 -10.98 14.28 10.54
C VAL A 458 -10.81 14.64 9.07
N ILE A 459 -9.65 15.19 8.74
CA ILE A 459 -9.27 15.60 7.38
C ILE A 459 -8.08 14.75 6.97
N LYS A 460 -8.24 13.95 5.91
CA LYS A 460 -7.14 13.22 5.27
C LYS A 460 -6.58 14.04 4.10
N PRO A 461 -5.35 14.56 4.19
CA PRO A 461 -4.64 15.13 3.05
C PRO A 461 -3.97 14.03 2.22
N ARG A 462 -3.06 14.34 1.28
CA ARG A 462 -2.28 13.27 0.65
C ARG A 462 -1.42 12.55 1.69
N ILE A 463 -1.16 11.26 1.42
CA ILE A 463 -0.43 10.34 2.29
C ILE A 463 0.78 9.86 1.50
N GLY A 464 1.98 9.96 2.07
CA GLY A 464 3.24 9.55 1.45
C GLY A 464 3.52 8.05 1.59
N GLY A 465 2.52 7.23 1.28
CA GLY A 465 2.53 5.78 1.49
C GLY A 465 1.96 5.38 2.86
N GLY A 466 1.21 4.28 2.89
CA GLY A 466 0.61 3.72 4.10
C GLY A 466 0.76 2.19 4.17
N PHE A 467 0.42 1.50 3.09
CA PHE A 467 0.64 0.05 2.92
C PHE A 467 0.05 -0.80 4.06
N GLY A 468 -1.00 -0.33 4.73
CA GLY A 468 -1.60 -0.97 5.91
C GLY A 468 -1.17 -0.33 7.23
N GLY A 469 0.06 0.19 7.34
CA GLY A 469 0.56 0.79 8.59
C GLY A 469 -0.29 1.98 9.07
N LYS A 470 -0.85 2.75 8.14
CA LYS A 470 -1.74 3.88 8.40
C LYS A 470 -3.23 3.49 8.46
N GLN A 471 -3.55 2.20 8.48
CA GLN A 471 -4.89 1.71 8.81
C GLN A 471 -5.15 1.79 10.32
N GLU A 472 -4.12 1.93 11.15
CA GLU A 472 -4.30 2.08 12.59
C GLU A 472 -4.45 3.54 13.03
N VAL A 473 -5.21 3.75 14.11
CA VAL A 473 -5.33 5.03 14.83
C VAL A 473 -4.19 5.07 15.84
N MET A 474 -3.05 5.58 15.40
CA MET A 474 -1.79 5.47 16.13
C MET A 474 -1.50 6.71 16.96
N ILE A 475 -1.34 7.87 16.34
CA ILE A 475 -0.77 9.06 16.99
C ILE A 475 -1.76 10.20 17.15
N GLU A 476 -2.95 10.03 16.60
CA GLU A 476 -4.01 11.03 16.61
C GLU A 476 -4.50 11.34 18.03
N ASP A 477 -4.54 10.34 18.91
CA ASP A 477 -4.91 10.52 20.32
C ASP A 477 -3.90 11.37 21.07
N VAL A 478 -2.60 11.19 20.80
CA VAL A 478 -1.50 11.94 21.42
C VAL A 478 -1.62 13.44 21.14
N ALA A 479 -1.71 13.82 19.86
CA ALA A 479 -1.82 15.23 19.49
C ALA A 479 -3.15 15.83 19.99
N ALA A 480 -4.25 15.07 19.90
CA ALA A 480 -5.56 15.49 20.38
C ALA A 480 -5.57 15.79 21.89
N HIS A 481 -5.03 14.91 22.74
CA HIS A 481 -4.94 15.16 24.19
C HIS A 481 -4.12 16.41 24.51
N LEU A 482 -3.01 16.62 23.80
CA LEU A 482 -2.18 17.82 23.98
C LEU A 482 -2.88 19.11 23.49
N THR A 483 -3.64 19.06 22.39
CA THR A 483 -4.47 20.19 21.95
C THR A 483 -5.60 20.49 22.93
N ILE A 484 -6.21 19.46 23.53
CA ILE A 484 -7.22 19.64 24.58
C ILE A 484 -6.59 20.28 25.82
N ALA A 485 -5.42 19.81 26.25
CA ALA A 485 -4.74 20.32 27.44
C ALA A 485 -4.24 21.77 27.28
N THR A 486 -3.81 22.16 26.08
CA THR A 486 -3.16 23.46 25.84
C THR A 486 -4.07 24.50 25.17
N GLY A 487 -5.13 24.07 24.50
CA GLY A 487 -5.95 24.92 23.62
C GLY A 487 -5.23 25.42 22.36
N ARG A 488 -4.01 24.93 22.08
CA ARG A 488 -3.16 25.35 20.95
C ARG A 488 -3.11 24.26 19.87
N PRO A 489 -2.84 24.62 18.60
CA PRO A 489 -2.53 23.64 17.57
C PRO A 489 -1.32 22.80 17.97
N VAL A 490 -1.35 21.49 17.73
CA VAL A 490 -0.26 20.56 18.04
C VAL A 490 0.07 19.72 16.82
N ARG A 491 1.33 19.74 16.38
CA ARG A 491 1.87 18.81 15.38
C ARG A 491 2.63 17.70 16.10
N PHE A 492 2.37 16.47 15.69
CA PHE A 492 3.18 15.32 16.06
C PHE A 492 3.57 14.56 14.80
N GLU A 493 4.87 14.32 14.64
CA GLU A 493 5.46 13.58 13.53
C GLU A 493 6.47 12.60 14.12
N TYR A 494 6.35 11.33 13.73
CA TYR A 494 7.33 10.32 14.11
C TYR A 494 8.68 10.60 13.44
N THR A 495 9.75 10.34 14.19
CA THR A 495 11.06 10.15 13.58
C THR A 495 11.11 8.82 12.79
N ARG A 496 12.12 8.64 11.93
CA ARG A 496 12.29 7.34 11.26
C ARG A 496 12.50 6.19 12.27
N ALA A 497 13.28 6.42 13.32
CA ALA A 497 13.45 5.44 14.40
C ALA A 497 12.11 5.09 15.06
N GLU A 498 11.24 6.08 15.28
CA GLU A 498 9.89 5.90 15.81
C GLU A 498 8.99 5.02 14.94
N GLU A 499 9.10 5.13 13.61
CA GLU A 499 8.40 4.22 12.69
C GLU A 499 8.76 2.75 12.90
N PHE A 500 10.01 2.44 13.21
CA PHE A 500 10.44 1.05 13.38
C PHE A 500 10.00 0.46 14.71
N HIS A 501 10.17 1.19 15.80
CA HIS A 501 9.90 0.61 17.13
C HIS A 501 8.54 0.93 17.74
N ALA A 502 7.80 1.94 17.24
CA ALA A 502 6.52 2.33 17.80
C ALA A 502 5.33 2.13 16.85
N ALA A 503 5.56 2.15 15.52
CA ALA A 503 4.51 1.83 14.55
C ALA A 503 4.27 0.31 14.44
N ARG A 504 3.38 -0.07 13.54
CA ARG A 504 2.91 -1.46 13.40
C ARG A 504 3.68 -2.17 12.32
N SER A 505 4.03 -3.42 12.56
CA SER A 505 4.77 -4.27 11.62
C SER A 505 3.89 -5.38 11.05
N ARG A 506 4.36 -6.10 10.04
CA ARG A 506 3.74 -7.36 9.61
C ARG A 506 3.88 -8.42 10.72
N HIS A 507 2.83 -9.19 10.96
CA HIS A 507 2.87 -10.38 11.84
C HIS A 507 3.90 -11.41 11.36
N PRO A 508 4.94 -11.75 12.15
CA PRO A 508 5.74 -12.95 11.93
C PRO A 508 4.93 -14.19 12.30
N MET A 509 5.19 -15.29 11.60
CA MET A 509 4.43 -16.53 11.78
C MET A 509 5.34 -17.75 11.65
N ARG A 510 5.04 -18.78 12.44
CA ARG A 510 5.53 -20.15 12.27
C ARG A 510 4.38 -21.01 11.76
N ILE A 511 4.55 -21.63 10.60
CA ILE A 511 3.48 -22.32 9.89
C ILE A 511 3.90 -23.77 9.66
N ARG A 512 3.02 -24.71 10.02
CA ARG A 512 3.19 -26.13 9.75
C ARG A 512 2.15 -26.56 8.73
N MET A 513 2.60 -27.23 7.68
CA MET A 513 1.75 -27.81 6.64
C MET A 513 1.78 -29.33 6.74
N LYS A 514 0.63 -29.96 6.50
CA LYS A 514 0.50 -31.40 6.29
C LYS A 514 -0.50 -31.66 5.17
N THR A 515 -0.05 -32.27 4.08
CA THR A 515 -0.86 -32.50 2.88
C THR A 515 -0.89 -33.97 2.51
N GLY A 516 -2.08 -34.52 2.33
CA GLY A 516 -2.31 -35.84 1.74
C GLY A 516 -2.43 -35.71 0.22
N VAL A 517 -1.69 -36.55 -0.52
CA VAL A 517 -1.68 -36.53 -1.98
C VAL A 517 -1.68 -37.96 -2.54
N LYS A 518 -2.33 -38.15 -3.68
CA LYS A 518 -2.25 -39.39 -4.48
C LYS A 518 -1.00 -39.38 -5.36
N ASN A 519 -0.57 -40.55 -5.82
CA ASN A 519 0.57 -40.68 -6.75
C ASN A 519 0.38 -39.91 -8.07
N ASP A 520 -0.86 -39.64 -8.46
CA ASP A 520 -1.20 -38.85 -9.65
C ASP A 520 -1.20 -37.32 -9.40
N GLY A 521 -0.82 -36.89 -8.20
CA GLY A 521 -0.79 -35.48 -7.79
C GLY A 521 -2.13 -34.91 -7.29
N THR A 522 -3.19 -35.71 -7.15
CA THR A 522 -4.46 -35.23 -6.57
C THR A 522 -4.31 -34.99 -5.07
N ILE A 523 -4.59 -33.78 -4.60
CA ILE A 523 -4.64 -33.46 -3.17
C ILE A 523 -5.93 -34.03 -2.57
N THR A 524 -5.80 -34.75 -1.46
CA THR A 524 -6.92 -35.40 -0.75
C THR A 524 -7.27 -34.74 0.58
N ALA A 525 -6.28 -34.14 1.26
CA ALA A 525 -6.45 -33.37 2.48
C ALA A 525 -5.33 -32.33 2.63
N ASN A 526 -5.64 -31.17 3.22
CA ASN A 526 -4.68 -30.12 3.50
C ASN A 526 -4.89 -29.55 4.91
N GLU A 527 -3.85 -29.57 5.73
CA GLU A 527 -3.85 -29.06 7.10
C GLU A 527 -2.78 -27.97 7.26
N MET A 528 -3.17 -26.85 7.86
CA MET A 528 -2.27 -25.77 8.27
C MET A 528 -2.45 -25.48 9.76
N PHE A 529 -1.35 -25.51 10.50
CA PHE A 529 -1.26 -24.91 11.83
C PHE A 529 -0.39 -23.65 11.77
N CYS A 530 -0.87 -22.54 12.34
CA CYS A 530 -0.16 -21.26 12.36
C CYS A 530 -0.03 -20.72 13.80
N LEU A 531 1.21 -20.53 14.26
CA LEU A 531 1.51 -19.74 15.46
C LEU A 531 1.89 -18.32 15.00
N SER A 532 1.02 -17.35 15.31
CA SER A 532 1.16 -15.95 14.90
C SER A 532 1.48 -15.05 16.10
N ASP A 533 2.47 -14.17 15.95
CA ASP A 533 2.86 -13.21 16.99
C ASP A 533 2.30 -11.82 16.70
N THR A 534 1.40 -11.34 17.57
CA THR A 534 0.79 -10.02 17.45
C THR A 534 1.58 -8.92 18.17
N GLY A 535 2.68 -9.25 18.84
CA GLY A 535 3.41 -8.33 19.71
C GLY A 535 2.60 -7.98 20.96
N ALA A 536 2.83 -6.78 21.49
CA ALA A 536 2.33 -6.36 22.79
C ALA A 536 0.82 -6.05 22.86
N TYR A 537 0.13 -5.94 21.72
CA TYR A 537 -1.29 -5.59 21.63
C TYR A 537 -1.97 -6.35 20.48
N GLY A 538 -3.26 -6.62 20.60
CA GLY A 538 -4.02 -7.57 19.77
C GLY A 538 -4.72 -6.94 18.57
N CYS A 539 -4.24 -5.76 18.12
CA CYS A 539 -4.77 -5.11 16.94
C CYS A 539 -4.58 -6.02 15.72
N HIS A 540 -5.64 -6.18 14.92
CA HIS A 540 -5.66 -7.02 13.72
C HIS A 540 -5.34 -8.52 13.90
N ALA A 541 -5.13 -9.01 15.13
CA ALA A 541 -4.69 -10.38 15.44
C ALA A 541 -5.52 -11.47 14.73
N LEU A 542 -6.84 -11.42 14.89
CA LEU A 542 -7.77 -12.38 14.28
C LEU A 542 -7.79 -12.30 12.75
N THR A 543 -7.85 -11.09 12.21
CA THR A 543 -8.18 -10.87 10.79
C THR A 543 -6.98 -11.04 9.87
N VAL A 544 -5.77 -10.66 10.31
CA VAL A 544 -4.53 -10.94 9.54
C VAL A 544 -4.27 -12.45 9.50
N THR A 545 -4.28 -13.10 10.67
CA THR A 545 -4.02 -14.55 10.74
C THR A 545 -5.15 -15.34 10.05
N GLY A 546 -6.40 -14.89 10.15
CA GLY A 546 -7.52 -15.50 9.42
C GLY A 546 -7.29 -15.53 7.91
N ASN A 547 -6.79 -14.45 7.31
CA ASN A 547 -6.49 -14.37 5.87
C ASN A 547 -5.28 -15.21 5.44
N THR A 548 -4.39 -15.58 6.37
CA THR A 548 -3.27 -16.50 6.12
C THR A 548 -3.78 -17.86 5.62
N GLY A 549 -4.74 -18.46 6.34
CA GLY A 549 -5.38 -19.70 5.90
C GLY A 549 -6.48 -19.47 4.85
N HIS A 550 -7.38 -18.51 5.09
CA HIS A 550 -8.58 -18.27 4.27
C HIS A 550 -8.26 -17.99 2.79
N LYS A 551 -7.15 -17.30 2.49
CA LYS A 551 -6.73 -17.06 1.10
C LYS A 551 -5.62 -18.01 0.68
N GLY A 552 -4.61 -18.24 1.53
CA GLY A 552 -3.48 -19.10 1.20
C GLY A 552 -3.87 -20.53 0.84
N MET A 553 -4.77 -21.16 1.60
CA MET A 553 -5.18 -22.55 1.35
C MET A 553 -6.33 -22.67 0.34
N ALA A 554 -7.05 -21.59 0.05
CA ALA A 554 -8.25 -21.64 -0.78
C ALA A 554 -7.99 -21.90 -2.27
N LEU A 555 -6.74 -21.76 -2.71
CA LEU A 555 -6.39 -21.96 -4.11
C LEU A 555 -6.40 -23.44 -4.51
N TYR A 556 -5.97 -24.34 -3.62
CA TYR A 556 -5.79 -25.76 -3.94
C TYR A 556 -6.85 -26.63 -3.26
N VAL A 557 -7.91 -26.94 -4.01
CA VAL A 557 -9.09 -27.68 -3.53
C VAL A 557 -9.05 -29.17 -3.89
N GLY A 558 -8.08 -29.61 -4.69
CA GLY A 558 -7.98 -31.00 -5.15
C GLY A 558 -8.58 -31.21 -6.54
N ASP A 559 -8.80 -32.47 -6.90
CA ASP A 559 -9.38 -32.89 -8.18
C ASP A 559 -10.45 -33.99 -7.99
N GLY A 560 -11.34 -34.15 -8.96
CA GLY A 560 -12.43 -35.13 -8.90
C GLY A 560 -13.33 -34.97 -7.66
N GLU A 561 -13.52 -36.04 -6.90
CA GLU A 561 -14.36 -36.03 -5.69
C GLU A 561 -13.85 -35.06 -4.60
N PHE A 562 -12.53 -34.84 -4.53
CA PHE A 562 -11.93 -33.93 -3.55
C PHE A 562 -12.16 -32.47 -3.92
N ARG A 563 -12.29 -32.14 -5.21
CA ARG A 563 -12.67 -30.80 -5.69
C ARG A 563 -14.12 -30.46 -5.34
N GLU A 564 -15.03 -31.44 -5.42
CA GLU A 564 -16.44 -31.25 -5.06
C GLU A 564 -16.65 -31.11 -3.54
N ALA A 565 -15.82 -31.79 -2.76
CA ALA A 565 -15.85 -31.79 -1.29
C ALA A 565 -14.42 -31.75 -0.71
N PRO A 566 -13.79 -30.56 -0.68
CA PRO A 566 -12.42 -30.42 -0.21
C PRO A 566 -12.30 -30.69 1.29
N ASN A 567 -11.20 -31.33 1.69
CA ASN A 567 -10.90 -31.63 3.08
C ASN A 567 -9.79 -30.71 3.58
N ILE A 568 -10.14 -29.70 4.38
CA ILE A 568 -9.22 -28.64 4.81
C ILE A 568 -9.35 -28.40 6.31
N LEU A 569 -8.23 -28.40 7.02
CA LEU A 569 -8.12 -27.99 8.43
C LEU A 569 -7.20 -26.78 8.55
N PHE A 570 -7.70 -25.68 9.10
CA PHE A 570 -6.89 -24.51 9.47
C PHE A 570 -7.06 -24.22 10.96
N HIS A 571 -5.95 -24.30 11.70
CA HIS A 571 -5.86 -23.89 13.10
C HIS A 571 -4.80 -22.80 13.24
N ALA A 572 -5.13 -21.71 13.94
CA ALA A 572 -4.14 -20.74 14.37
C ALA A 572 -4.29 -20.35 15.85
N ASP A 573 -3.15 -20.22 16.52
CA ASP A 573 -3.03 -19.56 17.81
C ASP A 573 -2.31 -18.22 17.59
N VAL A 574 -2.96 -17.12 17.99
CA VAL A 574 -2.40 -15.76 17.87
C VAL A 574 -2.05 -15.26 19.25
N VAL A 575 -0.75 -15.10 19.53
CA VAL A 575 -0.24 -14.90 20.89
C VAL A 575 0.37 -13.52 21.09
N TYR A 576 0.28 -13.02 22.32
CA TYR A 576 0.95 -11.79 22.74
C TYR A 576 2.43 -12.05 23.08
N THR A 577 3.30 -11.12 22.69
CA THR A 577 4.71 -11.06 23.07
C THR A 577 5.11 -9.64 23.49
N ASN A 578 6.29 -9.44 24.06
CA ASN A 578 6.81 -8.14 24.46
C ASN A 578 7.64 -7.45 23.37
N THR A 579 7.19 -7.57 22.12
CA THR A 579 7.74 -6.85 20.95
C THR A 579 6.76 -5.78 20.46
N PRO A 580 7.22 -4.77 19.69
CA PRO A 580 6.33 -3.80 19.05
C PRO A 580 5.16 -4.50 18.32
N PRO A 581 3.92 -4.00 18.46
CA PRO A 581 2.75 -4.69 17.93
C PRO A 581 2.80 -4.90 16.43
N SER A 582 2.29 -6.04 16.01
CA SER A 582 2.03 -6.34 14.61
C SER A 582 0.65 -5.80 14.22
N GLY A 583 0.46 -5.43 12.96
CA GLY A 583 -0.78 -4.86 12.44
C GLY A 583 -0.92 -5.09 10.94
N ALA A 584 -1.66 -4.22 10.27
CA ALA A 584 -1.90 -4.35 8.84
C ALA A 584 -0.63 -4.05 8.01
N TYR A 585 -0.34 -4.93 7.06
CA TYR A 585 0.61 -4.71 5.96
C TYR A 585 -0.04 -5.23 4.69
N ARG A 586 0.06 -4.50 3.57
CA ARG A 586 -0.30 -4.93 2.19
C ARG A 586 -0.17 -6.45 1.97
N GLY A 587 -1.26 -7.09 1.57
CA GLY A 587 -1.37 -8.55 1.46
C GLY A 587 -1.99 -9.21 2.69
N TYR A 588 -1.95 -8.57 3.86
CA TYR A 588 -2.80 -8.84 5.02
C TYR A 588 -2.89 -10.33 5.42
N GLY A 589 -1.75 -10.96 5.70
CA GLY A 589 -1.67 -12.39 6.07
C GLY A 589 -1.46 -13.33 4.89
N VAL A 590 -1.89 -12.95 3.68
CA VAL A 590 -1.79 -13.81 2.50
C VAL A 590 -0.34 -14.09 2.08
N PRO A 591 0.61 -13.13 2.10
CA PRO A 591 2.02 -13.44 1.83
C PRO A 591 2.60 -14.49 2.78
N GLN A 592 2.21 -14.46 4.06
CA GLN A 592 2.64 -15.46 5.06
C GLN A 592 2.13 -16.86 4.70
N GLY A 593 0.84 -16.98 4.36
CA GLY A 593 0.24 -18.25 3.97
C GLY A 593 0.76 -18.76 2.63
N CYS A 594 0.92 -17.85 1.66
CA CYS A 594 1.42 -18.16 0.32
C CYS A 594 2.87 -18.67 0.37
N TRP A 595 3.74 -18.10 1.21
CA TRP A 595 5.09 -18.64 1.44
C TRP A 595 5.06 -20.12 1.81
N ALA A 596 4.29 -20.49 2.84
CA ALA A 596 4.20 -21.87 3.30
C ALA A 596 3.57 -22.78 2.25
N VAL A 597 2.42 -22.38 1.69
CA VAL A 597 1.67 -23.19 0.72
C VAL A 597 2.48 -23.44 -0.55
N GLU A 598 3.04 -22.40 -1.17
CA GLU A 598 3.71 -22.55 -2.47
C GLU A 598 5.07 -23.25 -2.39
N ARG A 599 5.80 -23.07 -1.28
CA ARG A 599 7.03 -23.86 -1.00
C ARG A 599 6.68 -25.33 -0.72
N HIS A 600 5.55 -25.58 -0.05
CA HIS A 600 5.07 -26.93 0.21
C HIS A 600 4.59 -27.63 -1.07
N MET A 601 3.84 -26.94 -1.94
CA MET A 601 3.44 -27.47 -3.25
C MET A 601 4.65 -27.81 -4.13
N GLU A 602 5.70 -26.98 -4.11
CA GLU A 602 6.95 -27.27 -4.81
C GLU A 602 7.63 -28.54 -4.28
N THR A 603 7.63 -28.71 -2.96
CA THR A 603 8.20 -29.89 -2.29
C THR A 603 7.45 -31.16 -2.71
N ILE A 604 6.11 -31.12 -2.72
CA ILE A 604 5.28 -32.26 -3.13
C ILE A 604 5.51 -32.61 -4.61
N ALA A 605 5.46 -31.62 -5.50
CA ALA A 605 5.66 -31.83 -6.93
C ALA A 605 7.01 -32.51 -7.22
N ARG A 606 8.09 -32.04 -6.58
CA ARG A 606 9.43 -32.64 -6.72
C ARG A 606 9.54 -34.04 -6.13
N GLN A 607 8.86 -34.34 -5.01
CA GLN A 607 8.85 -35.69 -4.44
C GLN A 607 8.10 -36.71 -5.32
N LEU A 608 7.07 -36.26 -6.05
CA LEU A 608 6.30 -37.08 -6.97
C LEU A 608 6.84 -37.08 -8.40
N ASP A 609 7.92 -36.33 -8.69
CA ASP A 609 8.48 -36.14 -10.04
C ASP A 609 7.43 -35.61 -11.05
N LEU A 610 6.62 -34.65 -10.61
CA LEU A 610 5.59 -33.98 -11.40
C LEU A 610 6.04 -32.58 -11.83
N ASP A 611 5.56 -32.12 -12.99
CA ASP A 611 5.71 -30.72 -13.37
C ASP A 611 5.01 -29.81 -12.34
N PRO A 612 5.70 -28.78 -11.81
CA PRO A 612 5.16 -27.93 -10.75
C PRO A 612 3.95 -27.10 -11.16
N LEU A 613 3.81 -26.73 -12.45
CA LEU A 613 2.69 -25.96 -12.94
C LEU A 613 1.48 -26.87 -13.18
N GLU A 614 1.69 -28.04 -13.79
CA GLU A 614 0.63 -29.03 -14.00
C GLU A 614 0.04 -29.52 -12.67
N PHE A 615 0.89 -29.81 -11.68
CA PHE A 615 0.45 -30.21 -10.35
C PHE A 615 -0.43 -29.14 -9.69
N ARG A 616 -0.02 -27.87 -9.75
CA ARG A 616 -0.78 -26.76 -9.17
C ARG A 616 -2.11 -26.54 -9.90
N LEU A 617 -2.11 -26.49 -11.24
CA LEU A 617 -3.32 -26.27 -12.03
C LEU A 617 -4.33 -27.41 -11.91
N LYS A 618 -3.87 -28.67 -11.80
CA LYS A 618 -4.74 -29.82 -11.53
C LYS A 618 -5.59 -29.61 -10.28
N ASN A 619 -5.00 -29.08 -9.23
CA ASN A 619 -5.64 -28.91 -7.92
C ASN A 619 -6.27 -27.53 -7.72
N ALA A 620 -6.09 -26.60 -8.66
CA ALA A 620 -6.53 -25.21 -8.50
C ALA A 620 -8.05 -25.05 -8.59
N LEU A 621 -8.58 -24.12 -7.80
CA LEU A 621 -9.97 -23.65 -7.81
C LEU A 621 -10.36 -23.11 -9.19
N ARG A 622 -11.61 -23.33 -9.63
CA ARG A 622 -12.14 -22.91 -10.95
C ARG A 622 -13.39 -22.02 -10.85
N ALA A 623 -13.69 -21.33 -11.94
CA ALA A 623 -14.95 -20.60 -12.07
C ALA A 623 -16.14 -21.56 -12.00
N GLY A 624 -17.21 -21.13 -11.32
CA GLY A 624 -18.40 -21.93 -11.00
C GLY A 624 -18.32 -22.67 -9.66
N GLU A 625 -17.14 -22.79 -9.07
CA GLU A 625 -16.93 -23.47 -7.78
C GLU A 625 -17.17 -22.53 -6.59
N LEU A 626 -17.41 -23.10 -5.41
CA LEU A 626 -17.47 -22.33 -4.16
C LEU A 626 -16.06 -22.02 -3.67
N GLN A 627 -15.85 -20.81 -3.16
CA GLN A 627 -14.66 -20.53 -2.36
C GLN A 627 -14.81 -21.33 -1.05
N PRO A 628 -13.92 -22.31 -0.78
CA PRO A 628 -14.18 -23.33 0.25
C PRO A 628 -14.35 -22.73 1.66
N PHE A 629 -13.50 -21.78 2.02
CA PHE A 629 -13.52 -21.14 3.33
C PHE A 629 -14.70 -20.19 3.55
N SER A 630 -15.29 -19.62 2.51
CA SER A 630 -16.51 -18.78 2.61
C SER A 630 -17.69 -19.56 3.23
N THR A 631 -17.64 -20.90 3.16
CA THR A 631 -18.65 -21.78 3.76
C THR A 631 -18.51 -21.92 5.29
N ALA A 632 -17.33 -21.62 5.84
CA ALA A 632 -16.99 -21.90 7.23
C ALA A 632 -16.45 -20.69 8.02
N TRP A 633 -15.99 -19.63 7.35
CA TRP A 633 -15.35 -18.47 7.99
C TRP A 633 -15.90 -17.12 7.51
N SER A 634 -16.05 -16.16 8.42
CA SER A 634 -16.39 -14.76 8.10
C SER A 634 -15.99 -13.75 9.20
N GLU A 635 -14.72 -13.74 9.64
CA GLU A 635 -14.16 -12.71 10.54
C GLU A 635 -15.06 -12.34 11.74
N GLY A 636 -15.53 -13.34 12.50
CA GLY A 636 -16.43 -13.14 13.65
C GLY A 636 -17.92 -12.98 13.31
N ARG A 637 -18.31 -13.19 12.06
CA ARG A 637 -19.70 -13.18 11.57
C ARG A 637 -20.09 -14.55 10.99
N LYS A 638 -21.37 -14.67 10.65
CA LYS A 638 -21.90 -15.89 10.03
C LYS A 638 -21.33 -16.07 8.62
N PRO A 639 -20.74 -17.23 8.28
CA PRO A 639 -20.27 -17.51 6.93
C PRO A 639 -21.41 -17.55 5.91
N VAL A 640 -21.11 -17.10 4.69
CA VAL A 640 -22.01 -17.10 3.54
C VAL A 640 -21.22 -17.69 2.36
N PRO A 641 -21.65 -18.82 1.79
CA PRO A 641 -20.98 -19.40 0.63
C PRO A 641 -20.92 -18.43 -0.55
N GLU A 642 -19.75 -18.33 -1.16
CA GLU A 642 -19.47 -17.47 -2.31
C GLU A 642 -19.04 -18.30 -3.52
N THR A 643 -19.58 -17.98 -4.68
CA THR A 643 -19.23 -18.62 -5.95
C THR A 643 -18.18 -17.79 -6.69
N ILE A 644 -17.16 -18.44 -7.22
CA ILE A 644 -16.18 -17.80 -8.10
C ILE A 644 -16.80 -17.64 -9.49
N HIS A 645 -17.14 -16.42 -9.89
CA HIS A 645 -17.76 -16.19 -11.20
C HIS A 645 -16.74 -16.17 -12.34
N THR A 646 -15.56 -15.62 -12.10
CA THR A 646 -14.51 -15.45 -13.10
C THR A 646 -13.15 -15.82 -12.53
N ASN A 647 -12.30 -16.46 -13.35
CA ASN A 647 -10.96 -16.91 -12.95
C ASN A 647 -10.06 -16.94 -14.19
N GLY A 648 -9.05 -16.07 -14.24
CA GLY A 648 -8.05 -16.01 -15.31
C GLY A 648 -6.74 -16.76 -15.03
N LEU A 649 -6.65 -17.61 -13.99
CA LEU A 649 -5.39 -18.20 -13.54
C LEU A 649 -4.68 -19.05 -14.59
N GLU A 650 -5.40 -19.91 -15.33
CA GLU A 650 -4.80 -20.74 -16.39
C GLU A 650 -4.14 -19.86 -17.46
N GLU A 651 -4.77 -18.74 -17.78
CA GLU A 651 -4.23 -17.77 -18.72
C GLU A 651 -3.03 -17.01 -18.13
N CYS A 652 -3.07 -16.65 -16.84
CA CYS A 652 -1.91 -16.08 -16.16
C CYS A 652 -0.69 -17.00 -16.25
N VAL A 653 -0.88 -18.31 -16.04
CA VAL A 653 0.19 -19.31 -16.18
C VAL A 653 0.68 -19.39 -17.62
N ALA A 654 -0.22 -19.48 -18.61
CA ALA A 654 0.15 -19.55 -20.01
C ALA A 654 0.97 -18.33 -20.46
N GLN A 655 0.54 -17.12 -20.08
CA GLN A 655 1.26 -15.89 -20.40
C GLN A 655 2.61 -15.78 -19.67
N GLY A 656 2.67 -16.21 -18.42
CA GLY A 656 3.92 -16.26 -17.67
C GLY A 656 4.93 -17.24 -18.26
N ILE A 657 4.51 -18.44 -18.68
CA ILE A 657 5.35 -19.41 -19.40
C ILE A 657 5.95 -18.76 -20.66
N ALA A 658 5.11 -18.12 -21.48
CA ALA A 658 5.55 -17.50 -22.73
C ALA A 658 6.49 -16.31 -22.50
N ALA A 659 6.21 -15.45 -21.51
CA ALA A 659 7.04 -14.27 -21.22
C ALA A 659 8.40 -14.61 -20.60
N THR A 660 8.49 -15.71 -19.87
CA THR A 660 9.72 -16.16 -19.20
C THR A 660 10.51 -17.17 -20.02
N GLY A 661 9.90 -17.87 -20.98
CA GLY A 661 10.51 -19.01 -21.65
C GLY A 661 10.66 -20.21 -20.71
N TRP A 662 9.71 -20.41 -19.79
CA TRP A 662 9.76 -21.43 -18.73
C TRP A 662 10.19 -22.81 -19.25
N SER A 663 9.57 -23.29 -20.32
CA SER A 663 9.81 -24.62 -20.89
C SER A 663 11.25 -24.84 -21.41
N GLU A 664 11.97 -23.75 -21.72
CA GLU A 664 13.37 -23.79 -22.17
C GLU A 664 14.37 -23.66 -21.01
N LYS A 665 13.89 -23.39 -19.79
CA LYS A 665 14.71 -23.05 -18.62
C LYS A 665 14.56 -24.05 -17.49
N TYR A 666 13.33 -24.38 -17.11
CA TYR A 666 13.06 -25.24 -15.96
C TYR A 666 13.58 -26.67 -16.19
N GLY A 667 14.36 -27.19 -15.25
CA GLY A 667 14.99 -28.51 -15.35
C GLY A 667 16.09 -28.64 -16.42
N GLN A 668 16.53 -27.54 -17.03
CA GLN A 668 17.50 -27.55 -18.13
C GLN A 668 18.91 -27.21 -17.63
N GLU A 669 19.76 -28.23 -17.42
CA GLU A 669 21.12 -28.07 -16.86
C GLU A 669 21.99 -27.06 -17.63
N HIS A 670 21.82 -26.98 -18.96
CA HIS A 670 22.58 -26.04 -19.79
C HIS A 670 22.24 -24.57 -19.52
N TRP A 671 21.02 -24.27 -19.05
CA TRP A 671 20.59 -22.93 -18.68
C TRP A 671 21.00 -22.59 -17.24
N HIS A 672 20.93 -23.55 -16.32
CA HIS A 672 21.37 -23.42 -14.93
C HIS A 672 22.85 -23.04 -14.81
N ALA A 673 23.72 -23.56 -15.69
CA ALA A 673 25.14 -23.27 -15.66
C ALA A 673 25.49 -21.89 -16.24
N VAL A 674 26.31 -21.11 -15.53
CA VAL A 674 26.88 -19.86 -16.06
C VAL A 674 28.25 -20.14 -16.69
N SER A 675 28.34 -19.94 -18.01
CA SER A 675 29.57 -20.19 -18.78
C SER A 675 30.78 -19.45 -18.20
N GLY A 676 31.84 -20.20 -17.89
CA GLY A 676 33.08 -19.69 -17.30
C GLY A 676 32.99 -19.32 -15.81
N LYS A 677 31.84 -19.50 -15.14
CA LYS A 677 31.62 -19.19 -13.72
C LYS A 677 30.85 -20.34 -13.03
N PRO A 678 31.50 -21.48 -12.75
CA PRO A 678 30.82 -22.66 -12.19
C PRO A 678 30.24 -22.45 -10.78
N TYR A 679 30.73 -21.43 -10.06
CA TYR A 679 30.21 -21.01 -8.76
C TYR A 679 28.90 -20.20 -8.85
N LEU A 680 28.45 -19.83 -10.05
CA LEU A 680 27.16 -19.18 -10.27
C LEU A 680 26.17 -20.16 -10.90
N ARG A 681 24.98 -20.25 -10.31
CA ARG A 681 23.87 -21.08 -10.77
C ARG A 681 22.64 -20.23 -11.02
N ARG A 682 22.00 -20.40 -12.17
CA ARG A 682 20.70 -19.80 -12.47
C ARG A 682 19.57 -20.71 -12.05
N GLY A 683 18.43 -20.16 -11.66
CA GLY A 683 17.20 -20.90 -11.41
C GLY A 683 15.97 -20.09 -11.76
N ILE A 684 14.88 -20.79 -12.02
CA ILE A 684 13.56 -20.21 -12.30
C ILE A 684 12.53 -20.84 -11.37
N GLY A 685 11.64 -20.01 -10.84
CA GLY A 685 10.63 -20.46 -9.88
C GLY A 685 9.29 -19.79 -10.15
N VAL A 686 8.22 -20.46 -9.70
CA VAL A 686 6.85 -19.99 -9.84
C VAL A 686 6.09 -20.10 -8.53
N ALA A 687 5.15 -19.20 -8.33
CA ALA A 687 4.12 -19.26 -7.31
C ALA A 687 2.78 -18.84 -7.92
N LEU A 688 1.70 -19.55 -7.57
CA LEU A 688 0.33 -19.13 -7.90
C LEU A 688 -0.32 -18.46 -6.69
N ALA A 689 -1.17 -17.47 -6.93
CA ALA A 689 -1.80 -16.70 -5.87
C ALA A 689 -3.29 -16.44 -6.15
N ILE A 690 -4.05 -16.37 -5.06
CA ILE A 690 -5.42 -15.89 -4.99
C ILE A 690 -5.49 -14.83 -3.89
N HIS A 691 -6.23 -13.75 -4.12
CA HIS A 691 -6.45 -12.72 -3.10
C HIS A 691 -7.95 -12.40 -2.92
N GLY A 692 -8.29 -11.53 -1.96
CA GLY A 692 -9.66 -11.03 -1.78
C GLY A 692 -9.92 -9.72 -2.52
N THR A 693 -11.19 -9.50 -2.91
CA THR A 693 -11.71 -8.16 -3.27
C THR A 693 -12.76 -7.78 -2.25
N ALA A 694 -12.47 -6.79 -1.38
CA ALA A 694 -13.38 -6.35 -0.33
C ALA A 694 -13.81 -7.45 0.66
N ILE A 695 -14.52 -7.04 1.70
CA ILE A 695 -15.10 -7.91 2.72
C ILE A 695 -16.63 -7.97 2.53
N PRO A 696 -17.20 -9.13 2.15
CA PRO A 696 -18.63 -9.29 1.89
C PRO A 696 -19.50 -8.89 3.07
N TYR A 697 -20.59 -8.19 2.76
CA TYR A 697 -21.59 -7.67 3.69
C TYR A 697 -21.03 -6.75 4.80
N LEU A 698 -19.75 -6.41 4.74
CA LEU A 698 -19.10 -5.48 5.64
C LEU A 698 -18.80 -4.21 4.86
N ASP A 699 -18.00 -4.31 3.80
CA ASP A 699 -17.38 -3.15 3.14
C ASP A 699 -18.41 -2.24 2.50
N MET A 700 -18.26 -0.94 2.77
CA MET A 700 -19.21 0.08 2.36
C MET A 700 -18.45 1.33 1.90
N GLY A 701 -18.87 1.85 0.75
CA GLY A 701 -18.45 3.13 0.23
C GLY A 701 -19.66 3.99 -0.14
N GLY A 702 -19.50 5.31 -0.01
CA GLY A 702 -20.49 6.29 -0.39
C GLY A 702 -19.92 7.35 -1.33
N ALA A 703 -20.76 7.85 -2.23
CA ALA A 703 -20.38 8.90 -3.17
C ALA A 703 -21.54 9.88 -3.40
N SER A 704 -21.19 11.14 -3.67
CA SER A 704 -22.13 12.14 -4.17
C SER A 704 -21.53 12.95 -5.30
N ILE A 705 -22.34 13.27 -6.31
CA ILE A 705 -21.94 14.03 -7.48
C ILE A 705 -22.91 15.18 -7.70
N LYS A 706 -22.41 16.37 -8.02
CA LYS A 706 -23.22 17.52 -8.49
C LYS A 706 -22.61 18.12 -9.74
N ILE A 707 -23.46 18.63 -10.64
CA ILE A 707 -23.03 19.44 -11.79
C ILE A 707 -22.81 20.90 -11.37
N ASN A 708 -21.84 21.57 -11.99
CA ASN A 708 -21.53 23.00 -11.84
C ASN A 708 -22.02 23.79 -13.06
N GLU A 709 -22.03 25.11 -12.94
CA GLU A 709 -22.55 26.03 -13.94
C GLU A 709 -21.84 25.93 -15.29
N ASP A 710 -20.54 25.61 -15.29
CA ASP A 710 -19.71 25.41 -16.48
C ASP A 710 -19.86 24.01 -17.12
N GLY A 711 -20.70 23.14 -16.54
CA GLY A 711 -20.89 21.76 -16.97
C GLY A 711 -19.90 20.77 -16.38
N SER A 712 -18.95 21.20 -15.54
CA SER A 712 -18.08 20.32 -14.76
C SER A 712 -18.81 19.67 -13.59
N PHE A 713 -18.17 18.74 -12.89
CA PHE A 713 -18.79 17.97 -11.80
C PHE A 713 -17.92 17.96 -10.56
N ASN A 714 -18.51 18.19 -9.38
CA ASN A 714 -17.84 17.84 -8.12
C ASN A 714 -18.20 16.41 -7.75
N LEU A 715 -17.18 15.57 -7.54
CA LEU A 715 -17.29 14.22 -7.00
C LEU A 715 -16.76 14.19 -5.56
N LEU A 716 -17.62 13.84 -4.60
CA LEU A 716 -17.25 13.70 -3.20
C LEU A 716 -17.31 12.23 -2.81
N VAL A 717 -16.20 11.70 -2.29
CA VAL A 717 -16.06 10.29 -1.89
C VAL A 717 -15.39 10.16 -0.53
N GLY A 718 -15.82 9.20 0.29
CA GLY A 718 -15.13 8.94 1.57
C GLY A 718 -13.79 8.21 1.39
N ALA A 719 -13.61 7.50 0.28
CA ALA A 719 -12.46 6.67 -0.05
C ALA A 719 -11.11 7.39 0.09
N ALA A 720 -10.11 6.72 0.69
CA ALA A 720 -8.82 7.32 0.97
C ALA A 720 -7.74 6.99 -0.07
N ASP A 721 -7.33 7.96 -0.89
CA ASP A 721 -6.17 7.77 -1.78
C ASP A 721 -4.84 7.96 -1.04
N LEU A 722 -4.08 6.86 -0.93
CA LEU A 722 -2.73 6.83 -0.35
C LEU A 722 -1.60 6.82 -1.40
N GLY A 723 -1.91 7.15 -2.65
CA GLY A 723 -0.98 7.11 -3.79
C GLY A 723 -1.32 6.06 -4.83
N THR A 724 -2.27 5.17 -4.53
CA THR A 724 -2.79 4.13 -5.44
C THR A 724 -3.45 4.69 -6.70
N GLY A 725 -3.87 5.97 -6.66
CA GLY A 725 -4.61 6.59 -7.75
C GLY A 725 -6.11 6.31 -7.67
N SER A 726 -6.64 5.98 -6.49
CA SER A 726 -8.08 5.73 -6.28
C SER A 726 -8.91 6.94 -6.72
N ASP A 727 -8.45 8.17 -6.44
CA ASP A 727 -9.17 9.37 -6.86
C ASP A 727 -9.32 9.44 -8.39
N THR A 728 -8.32 8.97 -9.12
CA THR A 728 -8.32 8.96 -10.60
C THR A 728 -9.25 7.89 -11.15
N VAL A 729 -9.15 6.65 -10.68
CA VAL A 729 -9.99 5.56 -11.18
C VAL A 729 -11.47 5.75 -10.83
N LEU A 730 -11.78 6.32 -9.66
CA LEU A 730 -13.15 6.67 -9.29
C LEU A 730 -13.70 7.78 -10.18
N ALA A 731 -12.91 8.82 -10.46
CA ALA A 731 -13.32 9.88 -11.37
C ALA A 731 -13.48 9.39 -12.83
N GLN A 732 -12.64 8.45 -13.30
CA GLN A 732 -12.81 7.82 -14.62
C GLN A 732 -14.13 7.04 -14.73
N GLN A 733 -14.50 6.29 -13.68
CA GLN A 733 -15.78 5.59 -13.66
C GLN A 733 -16.97 6.56 -13.71
N ALA A 734 -16.92 7.68 -12.98
CA ALA A 734 -17.94 8.73 -13.07
C ALA A 734 -18.00 9.37 -14.47
N ALA A 735 -16.84 9.72 -15.03
CA ALA A 735 -16.71 10.35 -16.34
C ALA A 735 -17.25 9.47 -17.47
N GLU A 736 -17.03 8.15 -17.41
CA GLU A 736 -17.60 7.19 -18.36
C GLU A 736 -19.14 7.24 -18.39
N VAL A 737 -19.77 7.23 -17.22
CA VAL A 737 -21.24 7.28 -17.08
C VAL A 737 -21.82 8.63 -17.53
N LEU A 738 -21.13 9.72 -17.18
CA LEU A 738 -21.56 11.09 -17.47
C LEU A 738 -21.25 11.52 -18.91
N GLY A 739 -20.38 10.81 -19.62
CA GLY A 739 -20.00 11.10 -21.01
C GLY A 739 -19.16 12.38 -21.16
N VAL A 740 -18.25 12.62 -20.21
CA VAL A 740 -17.36 13.79 -20.13
C VAL A 740 -15.89 13.35 -20.04
N PRO A 741 -14.91 14.19 -20.40
CA PRO A 741 -13.50 13.93 -20.11
C PRO A 741 -13.24 13.92 -18.60
N LEU A 742 -12.15 13.27 -18.19
CA LEU A 742 -11.73 13.20 -16.79
C LEU A 742 -11.48 14.61 -16.18
N ASP A 743 -10.98 15.55 -16.98
CA ASP A 743 -10.65 16.91 -16.53
C ASP A 743 -11.90 17.72 -16.10
N ASP A 744 -13.11 17.29 -16.52
CA ASP A 744 -14.37 17.90 -16.07
C ASP A 744 -14.80 17.41 -14.67
N LEU A 745 -14.05 16.49 -14.03
CA LEU A 745 -14.31 15.96 -12.69
C LEU A 745 -13.37 16.59 -11.65
N VAL A 746 -13.96 17.30 -10.69
CA VAL A 746 -13.28 17.84 -9.51
C VAL A 746 -13.57 16.95 -8.31
N ILE A 747 -12.56 16.21 -7.85
CA ILE A 747 -12.71 15.23 -6.76
C ILE A 747 -12.29 15.78 -5.39
N TYR A 748 -13.09 15.50 -4.38
CA TYR A 748 -12.79 15.72 -2.96
C TYR A 748 -12.92 14.39 -2.21
N SER A 749 -11.86 13.99 -1.52
CA SER A 749 -11.82 12.70 -0.85
C SER A 749 -11.49 12.78 0.64
N SER A 750 -12.24 12.03 1.46
CA SER A 750 -11.91 11.71 2.86
C SER A 750 -11.86 12.89 3.84
N ASP A 751 -12.91 13.68 3.87
CA ASP A 751 -13.22 14.58 4.98
C ASP A 751 -14.50 14.09 5.66
N THR A 752 -14.44 13.81 6.97
CA THR A 752 -15.54 13.14 7.68
C THR A 752 -16.83 13.96 7.78
N ASP A 753 -16.77 15.24 7.46
CA ASP A 753 -17.93 16.14 7.45
C ASP A 753 -18.46 16.40 6.05
N PHE A 754 -17.56 16.54 5.08
CA PHE A 754 -17.93 16.93 3.72
C PHE A 754 -18.20 15.75 2.80
N THR A 755 -17.54 14.61 3.03
CA THR A 755 -17.65 13.44 2.15
C THR A 755 -18.56 12.36 2.75
N PRO A 756 -19.25 11.57 1.91
CA PRO A 756 -20.04 10.42 2.40
C PRO A 756 -19.16 9.41 3.15
N PHE A 757 -19.79 8.60 4.00
CA PHE A 757 -19.09 7.55 4.75
C PHE A 757 -18.41 6.55 3.82
N ASP A 758 -17.17 6.21 4.18
CA ASP A 758 -16.41 5.10 3.62
C ASP A 758 -15.59 4.52 4.78
N LYS A 759 -15.28 3.23 4.70
CA LYS A 759 -14.50 2.57 5.73
C LYS A 759 -13.03 2.96 5.72
N GLY A 760 -12.52 3.38 4.58
CA GLY A 760 -11.10 3.63 4.37
C GLY A 760 -10.50 2.66 3.37
N ALA A 761 -9.23 2.89 3.04
CA ALA A 761 -8.52 2.13 2.03
C ALA A 761 -7.85 0.88 2.62
N TYR A 762 -8.56 -0.24 2.63
CA TYR A 762 -8.05 -1.57 2.98
C TYR A 762 -8.82 -2.68 2.25
N ALA A 763 -8.35 -3.93 2.35
CA ALA A 763 -8.91 -5.12 1.69
C ALA A 763 -9.03 -5.00 0.17
N SER A 764 -8.13 -4.22 -0.45
CA SER A 764 -8.14 -3.88 -1.88
C SER A 764 -9.52 -3.50 -2.45
N SER A 765 -10.35 -2.86 -1.63
CA SER A 765 -11.79 -2.72 -1.90
C SER A 765 -12.14 -1.47 -2.71
N THR A 766 -11.33 -0.42 -2.67
CA THR A 766 -11.72 0.94 -3.09
C THR A 766 -12.25 1.02 -4.53
N THR A 767 -11.54 0.46 -5.52
CA THR A 767 -11.94 0.52 -6.93
C THR A 767 -13.26 -0.19 -7.20
N TYR A 768 -13.56 -1.22 -6.40
CA TYR A 768 -14.74 -2.07 -6.56
C TYR A 768 -15.93 -1.56 -5.72
N ILE A 769 -15.73 -1.32 -4.42
CA ILE A 769 -16.78 -0.86 -3.49
C ILE A 769 -17.11 0.61 -3.72
N SER A 770 -16.13 1.50 -3.56
CA SER A 770 -16.34 2.92 -3.73
C SER A 770 -16.60 3.24 -5.20
N GLY A 771 -16.04 2.47 -6.14
CA GLY A 771 -16.35 2.55 -7.58
C GLY A 771 -17.82 2.31 -7.88
N ALA A 772 -18.40 1.20 -7.40
CA ALA A 772 -19.83 0.92 -7.56
C ALA A 772 -20.73 2.02 -6.95
N ALA A 773 -20.33 2.60 -5.80
CA ALA A 773 -21.05 3.74 -5.22
C ALA A 773 -20.96 4.99 -6.12
N VAL A 774 -19.80 5.26 -6.71
CA VAL A 774 -19.59 6.36 -7.66
C VAL A 774 -20.44 6.17 -8.92
N VAL A 775 -20.45 4.97 -9.50
CA VAL A 775 -21.29 4.63 -10.66
C VAL A 775 -22.77 4.89 -10.34
N GLY A 776 -23.26 4.38 -9.21
CA GLY A 776 -24.66 4.60 -8.81
C GLY A 776 -25.01 6.07 -8.56
N ALA A 777 -24.06 6.90 -8.10
CA ALA A 777 -24.27 8.34 -7.96
C ALA A 777 -24.28 9.03 -9.34
N ALA A 778 -23.37 8.63 -10.24
CA ALA A 778 -23.25 9.16 -11.59
C ALA A 778 -24.48 8.81 -12.45
N GLU A 779 -25.04 7.60 -12.33
CA GLU A 779 -26.25 7.17 -13.03
C GLU A 779 -27.45 8.05 -12.67
N LYS A 780 -27.63 8.37 -11.39
CA LYS A 780 -28.71 9.28 -10.93
C LYS A 780 -28.54 10.70 -11.49
N VAL A 781 -27.31 11.19 -11.59
CA VAL A 781 -27.01 12.48 -12.22
C VAL A 781 -27.28 12.41 -13.73
N ALA A 782 -26.83 11.36 -14.39
CA ALA A 782 -27.03 11.13 -15.82
C ALA A 782 -28.52 11.05 -16.18
N GLU A 783 -29.34 10.38 -15.38
CA GLU A 783 -30.80 10.32 -15.55
C GLU A 783 -31.42 11.72 -15.55
N ARG A 784 -31.06 12.55 -14.58
CA ARG A 784 -31.56 13.94 -14.46
C ARG A 784 -31.07 14.83 -15.60
N ILE A 785 -29.82 14.66 -16.05
CA ILE A 785 -29.27 15.34 -17.25
C ILE A 785 -30.06 14.94 -18.48
N ARG A 786 -30.30 13.64 -18.71
CA ARG A 786 -31.07 13.14 -19.86
C ARG A 786 -32.49 13.67 -19.84
N ALA A 787 -33.15 13.71 -18.67
CA ALA A 787 -34.48 14.28 -18.52
C ALA A 787 -34.53 15.77 -18.85
N ARG A 788 -33.57 16.55 -18.34
CA ARG A 788 -33.45 17.98 -18.60
C ARG A 788 -33.15 18.26 -20.08
N ALA A 789 -32.16 17.57 -20.65
CA ALA A 789 -31.78 17.71 -22.06
C ALA A 789 -32.93 17.35 -23.01
N ALA A 790 -33.68 16.28 -22.73
CA ALA A 790 -34.83 15.87 -23.54
C ALA A 790 -35.92 16.96 -23.59
N ARG A 791 -36.19 17.65 -22.47
CA ARG A 791 -37.10 18.80 -22.42
C ARG A 791 -36.57 19.95 -23.26
N MET A 792 -35.32 20.36 -23.04
CA MET A 792 -34.68 21.47 -23.77
C MET A 792 -34.68 21.23 -25.29
N ILE A 793 -34.31 20.02 -25.73
CA ILE A 793 -34.28 19.65 -27.15
C ILE A 793 -35.70 19.62 -27.74
N SER A 794 -36.68 19.13 -26.99
CA SER A 794 -38.08 19.09 -27.44
C SER A 794 -38.67 20.51 -27.61
N GLN A 795 -38.31 21.44 -26.73
CA GLN A 795 -38.73 22.85 -26.81
C GLN A 795 -38.09 23.61 -27.99
N ARG A 796 -36.91 23.19 -28.46
CA ARG A 796 -36.24 23.76 -29.66
C ARG A 796 -36.96 23.42 -30.99
N GLY A 797 -38.08 22.68 -30.94
CA GLY A 797 -38.89 22.29 -32.10
C GLY A 797 -38.42 21.00 -32.76
N GLY A 798 -39.32 20.27 -33.44
CA GLY A 798 -39.07 18.93 -34.01
C GLY A 798 -39.87 17.82 -33.31
N LYS A 799 -39.49 16.55 -33.53
CA LYS A 799 -40.13 15.42 -32.83
C LYS A 799 -39.76 15.48 -31.34
N ALA A 800 -40.74 15.27 -30.46
CA ALA A 800 -40.50 15.16 -29.02
C ALA A 800 -39.52 14.01 -28.74
N VAL A 801 -38.52 14.29 -27.91
CA VAL A 801 -37.47 13.34 -27.51
C VAL A 801 -37.73 12.91 -26.08
N LYS A 802 -37.60 11.61 -25.80
CA LYS A 802 -37.71 11.08 -24.43
C LYS A 802 -36.33 10.96 -23.77
N PRO A 803 -36.24 11.01 -22.43
CA PRO A 803 -34.97 10.91 -21.71
C PRO A 803 -34.14 9.67 -22.10
N GLU A 804 -34.79 8.51 -22.30
CA GLU A 804 -34.13 7.24 -22.63
C GLU A 804 -33.47 7.25 -24.03
N GLN A 805 -33.81 8.24 -24.86
CA GLN A 805 -33.26 8.40 -26.21
C GLN A 805 -32.05 9.35 -26.25
N ILE A 806 -31.76 10.05 -25.15
CA ILE A 806 -30.62 10.96 -25.06
C ILE A 806 -29.38 10.15 -24.75
N THR A 807 -28.30 10.34 -25.52
CA THR A 807 -26.96 9.79 -25.24
C THR A 807 -26.06 10.86 -24.64
N LEU A 808 -25.26 10.51 -23.64
CA LEU A 808 -24.25 11.38 -23.05
C LEU A 808 -22.87 11.03 -23.60
N ALA A 809 -22.24 11.96 -24.30
CA ALA A 809 -20.94 11.81 -24.92
C ALA A 809 -20.32 13.16 -25.25
N ASP A 810 -18.99 13.24 -25.22
CA ASP A 810 -18.24 14.41 -25.67
C ASP A 810 -18.69 15.72 -25.00
N SER A 811 -19.02 15.65 -23.70
CA SER A 811 -19.59 16.75 -22.91
C SER A 811 -20.90 17.32 -23.47
N ARG A 812 -21.70 16.46 -24.11
CA ARG A 812 -23.01 16.79 -24.68
C ARG A 812 -24.06 15.73 -24.37
N ALA A 813 -25.31 16.18 -24.32
CA ALA A 813 -26.50 15.34 -24.32
C ALA A 813 -27.18 15.41 -25.70
N SER A 814 -27.20 14.31 -26.42
CA SER A 814 -27.58 14.25 -27.85
C SER A 814 -28.77 13.33 -28.10
N ALA A 815 -29.74 13.80 -28.89
CA ALA A 815 -30.86 13.01 -29.37
C ALA A 815 -30.49 12.20 -30.64
N PRO A 816 -31.25 11.15 -30.99
CA PRO A 816 -30.93 10.29 -32.15
C PRO A 816 -31.01 11.01 -33.51
N ASP A 817 -31.65 12.19 -33.57
CA ASP A 817 -31.73 13.01 -34.78
C ASP A 817 -30.62 14.07 -34.89
N GLY A 818 -29.61 14.01 -34.01
CA GLY A 818 -28.42 14.86 -34.04
C GLY A 818 -28.54 16.18 -33.27
N ARG A 819 -29.75 16.55 -32.81
CA ARG A 819 -29.91 17.72 -31.92
C ARG A 819 -29.26 17.45 -30.57
N SER A 820 -28.56 18.43 -30.03
CA SER A 820 -27.85 18.28 -28.75
C SER A 820 -27.78 19.57 -27.95
N VAL A 821 -27.49 19.43 -26.66
CA VAL A 821 -27.16 20.51 -25.72
C VAL A 821 -25.84 20.19 -25.01
N THR A 822 -25.04 21.19 -24.65
CA THR A 822 -23.83 21.00 -23.82
C THR A 822 -24.21 20.72 -22.36
N MET A 823 -23.27 20.15 -21.59
CA MET A 823 -23.43 20.05 -20.13
C MET A 823 -23.63 21.42 -19.48
N GLU A 824 -22.91 22.46 -19.94
CA GLU A 824 -23.07 23.85 -19.50
C GLU A 824 -24.51 24.37 -19.77
N GLU A 825 -25.05 24.16 -20.98
CA GLU A 825 -26.42 24.57 -21.31
C GLU A 825 -27.45 23.87 -20.41
N VAL A 826 -27.24 22.58 -20.12
CA VAL A 826 -28.08 21.80 -19.20
C VAL A 826 -28.00 22.35 -17.79
N ALA A 827 -26.78 22.62 -17.29
CA ALA A 827 -26.53 23.16 -15.96
C ALA A 827 -27.18 24.54 -15.79
N LEU A 828 -26.91 25.48 -16.68
CA LEU A 828 -27.48 26.83 -16.64
C LEU A 828 -29.01 26.82 -16.75
N ASN A 829 -29.57 25.96 -17.60
CA ASN A 829 -31.03 25.83 -17.69
C ASN A 829 -31.62 25.34 -16.36
N ALA A 830 -31.04 24.28 -15.79
CA ALA A 830 -31.49 23.71 -14.52
C ALA A 830 -31.30 24.67 -13.33
N LEU A 831 -30.23 25.47 -13.29
CA LEU A 831 -29.96 26.35 -12.14
C LEU A 831 -30.67 27.70 -12.23
N HIS A 832 -30.92 28.22 -13.44
CA HIS A 832 -31.33 29.62 -13.61
C HIS A 832 -32.57 29.85 -14.45
N HIS A 833 -32.90 28.98 -15.41
CA HIS A 833 -33.89 29.34 -16.45
C HIS A 833 -35.28 28.74 -16.24
N GLU A 834 -35.40 27.43 -16.04
CA GLU A 834 -36.70 26.75 -16.04
C GLU A 834 -36.73 25.64 -15.01
N ASP A 835 -37.83 25.49 -14.26
CA ASP A 835 -38.01 24.45 -13.23
C ASP A 835 -36.74 24.25 -12.37
N GLN A 836 -36.28 25.32 -11.70
CA GLN A 836 -34.93 25.34 -11.17
C GLN A 836 -34.64 24.21 -10.15
N GLU A 837 -33.50 23.54 -10.32
CA GLU A 837 -33.04 22.45 -9.46
C GLU A 837 -31.49 22.33 -9.51
N GLN A 838 -30.88 21.90 -8.41
CA GLN A 838 -29.50 21.40 -8.44
C GLN A 838 -29.52 19.95 -8.94
N ILE A 839 -28.97 19.70 -10.12
CA ILE A 839 -28.74 18.32 -10.58
C ILE A 839 -27.60 17.73 -9.75
N MET A 840 -27.94 16.71 -8.96
CA MET A 840 -27.02 15.96 -8.10
C MET A 840 -27.56 14.56 -7.80
N GLY A 841 -26.67 13.66 -7.39
CA GLY A 841 -26.97 12.28 -7.03
C GLY A 841 -26.11 11.80 -5.87
N VAL A 842 -26.65 10.89 -5.05
CA VAL A 842 -25.95 10.25 -3.94
C VAL A 842 -26.22 8.75 -4.01
N ALA A 843 -25.20 7.92 -3.78
CA ALA A 843 -25.34 6.48 -3.68
C ALA A 843 -24.35 5.91 -2.67
N SER A 844 -24.66 4.70 -2.21
CA SER A 844 -23.79 3.87 -1.40
C SER A 844 -23.83 2.44 -1.91
N TYR A 845 -22.76 1.70 -1.72
CA TYR A 845 -22.68 0.30 -2.11
C TYR A 845 -22.04 -0.54 -1.01
N VAL A 846 -22.61 -1.72 -0.80
CA VAL A 846 -22.07 -2.80 0.02
C VAL A 846 -22.07 -4.05 -0.86
N SER A 847 -20.92 -4.70 -1.03
CA SER A 847 -20.89 -5.90 -1.87
C SER A 847 -21.36 -7.14 -1.12
N PRO A 848 -22.24 -7.96 -1.72
CA PRO A 848 -22.60 -9.26 -1.17
C PRO A 848 -21.57 -10.37 -1.48
N VAL A 849 -20.52 -10.08 -2.26
CA VAL A 849 -19.53 -11.06 -2.75
C VAL A 849 -18.11 -10.48 -2.75
N SER A 850 -17.08 -11.34 -2.74
CA SER A 850 -15.66 -11.00 -2.82
C SER A 850 -15.00 -11.66 -4.03
N PRO A 851 -15.17 -11.12 -5.25
CA PRO A 851 -14.63 -11.74 -6.46
C PRO A 851 -13.09 -11.72 -6.43
N PRO A 852 -12.40 -12.87 -6.37
CA PRO A 852 -10.95 -12.87 -6.16
C PRO A 852 -10.18 -12.51 -7.45
N PRO A 853 -9.10 -11.73 -7.34
CA PRO A 853 -8.05 -11.74 -8.35
C PRO A 853 -7.18 -13.00 -8.23
N PHE A 854 -6.59 -13.40 -9.36
CA PHE A 854 -5.71 -14.57 -9.47
C PHE A 854 -4.41 -14.19 -10.17
N ALA A 855 -3.29 -14.79 -9.79
CA ALA A 855 -2.01 -14.47 -10.40
C ALA A 855 -1.05 -15.66 -10.50
N ALA A 856 -0.12 -15.56 -11.44
CA ALA A 856 1.07 -16.40 -11.54
C ALA A 856 2.31 -15.50 -11.49
N GLN A 857 3.13 -15.68 -10.45
CA GLN A 857 4.38 -14.96 -10.24
C GLN A 857 5.56 -15.85 -10.63
N PHE A 858 6.41 -15.35 -11.51
CA PHE A 858 7.66 -16.00 -11.88
C PHE A 858 8.86 -15.20 -11.41
N ALA A 859 9.92 -15.89 -11.03
CA ALA A 859 11.20 -15.29 -10.64
C ALA A 859 12.37 -15.99 -11.34
N GLU A 860 13.30 -15.22 -11.88
CA GLU A 860 14.60 -15.70 -12.35
C GLU A 860 15.68 -15.20 -11.39
N VAL A 861 16.55 -16.09 -10.93
CA VAL A 861 17.62 -15.78 -9.98
C VAL A 861 18.97 -16.29 -10.46
N THR A 862 20.03 -15.64 -9.99
CA THR A 862 21.41 -16.14 -10.01
C THR A 862 21.90 -16.29 -8.58
N VAL A 863 22.35 -17.48 -8.20
CA VAL A 863 22.88 -17.82 -6.88
C VAL A 863 24.39 -18.06 -6.98
N ASP A 864 25.15 -17.40 -6.12
CA ASP A 864 26.55 -17.72 -5.87
C ASP A 864 26.62 -18.84 -4.83
N ILE A 865 27.03 -20.04 -5.25
CA ILE A 865 27.00 -21.23 -4.38
C ILE A 865 28.16 -21.28 -3.39
N ASP A 866 29.18 -20.44 -3.56
CA ASP A 866 30.31 -20.35 -2.61
C ASP A 866 29.96 -19.46 -1.42
N THR A 867 29.09 -18.47 -1.63
CA THR A 867 28.73 -17.45 -0.61
C THR A 867 27.26 -17.50 -0.17
N GLY A 868 26.40 -18.19 -0.93
CA GLY A 868 24.95 -18.17 -0.76
C GLY A 868 24.26 -16.92 -1.32
N GLN A 869 24.99 -15.95 -1.89
CA GLN A 869 24.41 -14.70 -2.36
C GLN A 869 23.37 -14.93 -3.46
N VAL A 870 22.17 -14.39 -3.27
CA VAL A 870 21.06 -14.46 -4.23
C VAL A 870 20.92 -13.11 -4.93
N LYS A 871 20.98 -13.12 -6.25
CA LYS A 871 20.58 -11.99 -7.09
C LYS A 871 19.29 -12.36 -7.82
N VAL A 872 18.22 -11.62 -7.56
CA VAL A 872 17.01 -11.71 -8.39
C VAL A 872 17.28 -10.93 -9.67
N ASP A 873 17.15 -11.58 -10.83
CA ASP A 873 17.45 -10.98 -12.12
C ASP A 873 16.18 -10.41 -12.78
N ARG A 874 15.04 -11.11 -12.63
CA ARG A 874 13.77 -10.73 -13.25
C ARG A 874 12.57 -11.24 -12.45
N LEU A 875 11.54 -10.41 -12.36
CA LEU A 875 10.22 -10.75 -11.81
C LEU A 875 9.15 -10.49 -12.88
N VAL A 876 8.28 -11.48 -13.09
CA VAL A 876 7.15 -11.37 -14.02
C VAL A 876 5.87 -11.75 -13.27
N LEU A 877 4.91 -10.83 -13.21
CA LEU A 877 3.57 -11.12 -12.67
C LEU A 877 2.54 -11.07 -13.81
N ALA A 878 1.89 -12.21 -14.04
CA ALA A 878 0.65 -12.27 -14.81
C ALA A 878 -0.54 -12.30 -13.84
N VAL A 879 -1.47 -11.35 -13.97
CA VAL A 879 -2.54 -11.14 -13.00
C VAL A 879 -3.89 -10.90 -13.67
N ASP A 880 -4.90 -11.65 -13.23
CA ASP A 880 -6.31 -11.39 -13.43
C ASP A 880 -6.83 -10.49 -12.32
N ALA A 881 -7.09 -9.23 -12.67
CA ALA A 881 -7.68 -8.23 -11.78
C ALA A 881 -8.99 -7.67 -12.36
N GLY A 882 -9.68 -8.47 -13.20
CA GLY A 882 -10.82 -8.00 -13.97
C GLY A 882 -10.45 -6.92 -14.99
N VAL A 883 -11.41 -6.09 -15.36
CA VAL A 883 -11.19 -4.94 -16.23
C VAL A 883 -10.32 -3.88 -15.55
N ILE A 884 -9.23 -3.48 -16.20
CA ILE A 884 -8.31 -2.47 -15.70
C ILE A 884 -8.85 -1.07 -16.00
N VAL A 885 -9.13 -0.30 -14.94
CA VAL A 885 -9.67 1.08 -15.09
C VAL A 885 -8.62 2.06 -15.62
N ASN A 886 -7.38 1.93 -15.16
CA ASN A 886 -6.27 2.77 -15.61
C ASN A 886 -4.98 1.92 -15.68
N PRO A 887 -4.47 1.60 -16.87
CA PRO A 887 -3.33 0.70 -17.04
C PRO A 887 -2.01 1.27 -16.49
N LEU A 888 -1.83 2.59 -16.45
CA LEU A 888 -0.61 3.22 -15.91
C LEU A 888 -0.57 3.09 -14.39
N THR A 889 -1.64 3.47 -13.69
CA THR A 889 -1.65 3.37 -12.23
C THR A 889 -1.71 1.91 -11.78
N ALA A 890 -2.41 1.04 -12.51
CA ALA A 890 -2.47 -0.39 -12.24
C ALA A 890 -1.09 -1.08 -12.37
N SER A 891 -0.34 -0.80 -13.44
CA SER A 891 1.01 -1.37 -13.61
C SER A 891 1.95 -0.86 -12.52
N GLY A 892 1.90 0.44 -12.19
CA GLY A 892 2.67 0.99 -11.06
C GLY A 892 2.34 0.31 -9.72
N GLN A 893 1.07 -0.02 -9.45
CA GLN A 893 0.70 -0.79 -8.26
C GLN A 893 1.32 -2.18 -8.24
N THR A 894 1.36 -2.84 -9.40
CA THR A 894 1.95 -4.18 -9.56
C THR A 894 3.46 -4.16 -9.36
N GLU A 895 4.13 -3.25 -10.05
CA GLU A 895 5.58 -3.02 -9.96
C GLU A 895 6.00 -2.71 -8.52
N GLY A 896 5.30 -1.77 -7.85
CA GLY A 896 5.55 -1.43 -6.46
C GLY A 896 5.32 -2.57 -5.47
N GLY A 897 4.27 -3.36 -5.68
CA GLY A 897 3.98 -4.52 -4.84
C GLY A 897 5.06 -5.60 -4.98
N MET A 898 5.51 -5.88 -6.21
CA MET A 898 6.64 -6.79 -6.43
C MET A 898 7.92 -6.30 -5.76
N THR A 899 8.20 -4.99 -5.77
CA THR A 899 9.37 -4.42 -5.07
C THR A 899 9.32 -4.62 -3.56
N GLN A 900 8.17 -4.35 -2.92
CA GLN A 900 8.02 -4.59 -1.49
C GLN A 900 8.13 -6.08 -1.15
N ALA A 901 7.58 -6.94 -2.00
CA ALA A 901 7.64 -8.39 -1.82
C ALA A 901 9.03 -8.97 -2.07
N LEU A 902 9.82 -8.34 -2.93
CA LEU A 902 11.23 -8.69 -3.14
C LEU A 902 12.03 -8.45 -1.86
N GLY A 903 11.84 -7.31 -1.19
CA GLY A 903 12.44 -7.07 0.12
C GLY A 903 12.09 -8.17 1.12
N TYR A 904 10.79 -8.48 1.24
CA TYR A 904 10.30 -9.59 2.08
C TYR A 904 10.89 -10.96 1.72
N ALA A 905 11.22 -11.16 0.44
CA ALA A 905 11.79 -12.41 -0.05
C ALA A 905 13.26 -12.59 0.34
N VAL A 906 14.09 -11.53 0.33
CA VAL A 906 15.56 -11.70 0.38
C VAL A 906 16.31 -10.87 1.43
N CYS A 907 15.73 -9.82 2.01
CA CYS A 907 16.51 -8.94 2.92
C CYS A 907 15.75 -8.32 4.10
N GLU A 908 14.45 -8.08 3.99
CA GLU A 908 13.71 -7.32 5.01
C GLU A 908 13.31 -8.21 6.19
N GLU A 909 13.88 -7.93 7.36
CA GLU A 909 13.49 -8.50 8.64
C GLU A 909 13.76 -7.52 9.79
N MET A 910 12.96 -7.60 10.84
CA MET A 910 13.16 -6.89 12.09
C MET A 910 13.49 -7.90 13.19
N LEU A 911 14.59 -7.66 13.88
CA LEU A 911 15.15 -8.51 14.92
C LEU A 911 15.21 -7.76 16.26
N TYR A 912 15.23 -8.54 17.35
CA TYR A 912 15.24 -8.02 18.71
C TYR A 912 16.35 -8.69 19.52
N ASP A 913 16.99 -7.91 20.40
CA ASP A 913 17.96 -8.44 21.37
C ASP A 913 17.25 -9.19 22.52
N GLU A 914 18.03 -9.81 23.41
CA GLU A 914 17.50 -10.55 24.57
C GLU A 914 16.72 -9.66 25.57
N ALA A 915 16.88 -8.33 25.48
CA ALA A 915 16.13 -7.35 26.28
C ALA A 915 14.89 -6.81 25.55
N GLY A 916 14.59 -7.31 24.34
CA GLY A 916 13.46 -6.89 23.52
C GLY A 916 13.67 -5.56 22.79
N ARG A 917 14.91 -5.08 22.68
CA ARG A 917 15.23 -3.86 21.93
C ARG A 917 15.30 -4.18 20.44
N PRO A 918 14.63 -3.41 19.58
CA PRO A 918 14.76 -3.56 18.13
C PRO A 918 16.19 -3.24 17.71
N ARG A 919 16.72 -4.05 16.79
CA ARG A 919 18.02 -3.80 16.15
C ARG A 919 17.87 -2.82 15.00
N GLU A 920 16.89 -3.04 14.13
CA GLU A 920 16.66 -2.23 12.94
C GLU A 920 15.81 -0.99 13.28
N LEU A 921 16.39 0.20 13.13
CA LEU A 921 15.76 1.49 13.46
C LEU A 921 15.81 2.51 12.32
N ASP A 922 16.47 2.19 11.21
CA ASP A 922 16.71 3.11 10.10
C ASP A 922 16.83 2.32 8.79
N PHE A 923 17.06 3.00 7.67
CA PHE A 923 17.18 2.35 6.36
C PHE A 923 18.59 1.81 6.07
N THR A 924 19.55 2.06 6.96
CA THR A 924 20.89 1.45 6.87
C THR A 924 20.82 0.00 7.36
N ASP A 925 20.25 -0.22 8.54
CA ASP A 925 20.09 -1.55 9.12
C ASP A 925 18.88 -2.29 8.55
N TYR A 926 17.81 -1.58 8.17
CA TYR A 926 16.66 -2.14 7.47
C TYR A 926 16.71 -1.83 5.97
N HIS A 927 17.33 -2.74 5.21
CA HIS A 927 17.55 -2.53 3.79
C HIS A 927 16.25 -2.65 2.96
N ILE A 928 15.90 -1.57 2.27
CA ILE A 928 14.93 -1.57 1.17
C ILE A 928 15.64 -1.24 -0.14
N PHE A 929 15.19 -1.83 -1.24
CA PHE A 929 15.84 -1.70 -2.54
C PHE A 929 15.91 -0.26 -3.05
N ALA A 930 17.09 0.15 -3.51
CA ALA A 930 17.33 1.36 -4.28
C ALA A 930 17.23 1.12 -5.79
N ALA A 931 17.27 2.21 -6.58
CA ALA A 931 16.99 2.18 -8.02
C ALA A 931 17.92 1.26 -8.84
N GLN A 932 19.20 1.22 -8.47
CA GLN A 932 20.28 0.44 -9.10
C GLN A 932 20.27 -1.05 -8.70
N GLU A 933 19.54 -1.40 -7.65
CA GLU A 933 19.45 -2.77 -7.13
C GLU A 933 18.25 -3.53 -7.68
N MET A 934 17.32 -2.81 -8.32
CA MET A 934 16.07 -3.36 -8.82
C MET A 934 16.29 -4.38 -9.96
N PRO A 935 15.65 -5.57 -9.90
CA PRO A 935 15.60 -6.48 -11.04
C PRO A 935 14.74 -5.91 -12.18
N ALA A 936 14.79 -6.59 -13.32
CA ALA A 936 13.81 -6.35 -14.38
C ALA A 936 12.40 -6.73 -13.89
N LEU A 937 11.43 -5.82 -14.03
CA LEU A 937 10.02 -6.05 -13.66
C LEU A 937 9.16 -6.10 -14.92
N GLU A 938 8.23 -7.04 -14.98
CA GLU A 938 7.22 -7.12 -16.06
C GLU A 938 5.84 -7.43 -15.48
N THR A 939 4.83 -6.69 -15.94
CA THR A 939 3.42 -6.87 -15.58
C THR A 939 2.62 -7.26 -16.82
N LEU A 940 1.83 -8.34 -16.70
CA LEU A 940 0.90 -8.81 -17.72
C LEU A 940 -0.51 -8.82 -17.15
N PHE A 941 -1.42 -8.02 -17.72
CA PHE A 941 -2.81 -7.99 -17.29
C PHE A 941 -3.66 -8.97 -18.09
N ILE A 942 -4.42 -9.80 -17.36
CA ILE A 942 -5.44 -10.70 -17.91
C ILE A 942 -6.80 -10.12 -17.53
N GLU A 943 -7.52 -9.51 -18.45
CA GLU A 943 -8.80 -8.88 -18.13
C GLU A 943 -9.95 -9.90 -18.24
N THR A 944 -10.47 -10.34 -17.10
CA THR A 944 -11.81 -10.96 -17.03
C THR A 944 -12.89 -9.90 -16.83
N PHE A 945 -14.15 -10.19 -17.16
CA PHE A 945 -15.27 -9.28 -16.86
C PHE A 945 -16.05 -9.79 -15.65
N GLU A 946 -15.84 -9.19 -14.46
CA GLU A 946 -16.54 -9.59 -13.25
C GLU A 946 -18.01 -9.12 -13.22
N PRO A 947 -19.00 -10.03 -13.33
CA PRO A 947 -20.42 -9.64 -13.47
C PRO A 947 -20.99 -8.93 -12.23
N SER A 948 -20.36 -9.02 -11.07
CA SER A 948 -20.83 -8.35 -9.84
C SER A 948 -20.51 -6.86 -9.77
N HIS A 949 -19.75 -6.30 -10.73
CA HIS A 949 -19.43 -4.87 -10.81
C HIS A 949 -19.88 -4.25 -12.15
N PRO A 950 -20.39 -3.00 -12.18
CA PRO A 950 -20.88 -2.36 -13.41
C PRO A 950 -19.87 -2.31 -14.58
N PHE A 951 -18.58 -2.26 -14.26
CA PHE A 951 -17.48 -2.24 -15.24
C PHE A 951 -16.59 -3.49 -15.23
N GLY A 952 -16.97 -4.57 -14.54
CA GLY A 952 -16.19 -5.81 -14.58
C GLY A 952 -14.85 -5.82 -13.83
N VAL A 953 -14.64 -4.91 -12.87
CA VAL A 953 -13.35 -4.72 -12.17
C VAL A 953 -13.19 -5.68 -10.98
N LYS A 954 -11.95 -5.96 -10.58
CA LYS A 954 -11.60 -6.63 -9.30
C LYS A 954 -10.50 -5.86 -8.56
N ALA A 955 -10.08 -6.38 -7.40
CA ALA A 955 -8.90 -5.92 -6.68
C ALA A 955 -7.59 -6.16 -7.44
N LEU A 956 -6.61 -5.28 -7.24
CA LEU A 956 -5.24 -5.44 -7.75
C LEU A 956 -4.17 -5.10 -6.69
N ALA A 957 -4.46 -4.18 -5.77
CA ALA A 957 -3.41 -3.55 -4.98
C ALA A 957 -2.59 -4.55 -4.14
N GLU A 958 -3.18 -5.61 -3.59
CA GLU A 958 -2.45 -6.48 -2.65
C GLU A 958 -1.85 -7.75 -3.25
N ILE A 959 -2.46 -8.34 -4.28
CA ILE A 959 -2.01 -9.61 -4.88
C ILE A 959 -0.55 -9.65 -5.36
N PRO A 960 0.10 -8.55 -5.81
CA PRO A 960 1.51 -8.58 -6.19
C PRO A 960 2.46 -8.85 -5.02
N MET A 961 1.98 -8.76 -3.76
CA MET A 961 2.76 -9.11 -2.58
C MET A 961 2.89 -10.62 -2.35
N ASP A 962 1.94 -11.41 -2.86
CA ASP A 962 1.71 -12.76 -2.35
C ASP A 962 2.71 -13.77 -2.93
N GLY A 963 3.06 -13.64 -4.23
CA GLY A 963 3.80 -14.67 -4.96
C GLY A 963 5.33 -14.52 -4.98
N VAL A 964 5.90 -13.34 -4.73
CA VAL A 964 7.34 -13.09 -5.00
C VAL A 964 8.24 -13.92 -4.10
N ALA A 965 8.02 -13.89 -2.78
CA ALA A 965 8.83 -14.66 -1.84
C ALA A 965 8.88 -16.16 -2.18
N PRO A 966 7.74 -16.87 -2.32
CA PRO A 966 7.78 -18.28 -2.68
C PRO A 966 8.35 -18.53 -4.09
N ALA A 967 8.08 -17.68 -5.09
CA ALA A 967 8.67 -17.84 -6.43
C ALA A 967 10.20 -17.73 -6.39
N VAL A 968 10.76 -16.77 -5.64
CA VAL A 968 12.20 -16.64 -5.42
C VAL A 968 12.76 -17.85 -4.67
N GLY A 969 12.08 -18.34 -3.63
CA GLY A 969 12.47 -19.56 -2.92
C GLY A 969 12.50 -20.81 -3.80
N ASN A 970 11.48 -20.96 -4.66
CA ASN A 970 11.42 -22.02 -5.66
C ASN A 970 12.55 -21.88 -6.69
N ALA A 971 12.88 -20.65 -7.11
CA ALA A 971 13.97 -20.39 -8.04
C ALA A 971 15.35 -20.70 -7.44
N VAL A 972 15.56 -20.42 -6.15
CA VAL A 972 16.81 -20.78 -5.44
C VAL A 972 16.93 -22.30 -5.29
N LEU A 973 15.84 -22.98 -4.94
CA LEU A 973 15.79 -24.45 -4.90
C LEU A 973 16.10 -25.04 -6.28
N ASP A 974 15.55 -24.47 -7.34
CA ASP A 974 15.81 -24.85 -8.72
C ASP A 974 17.28 -24.60 -9.13
N ALA A 975 17.87 -23.47 -8.71
CA ALA A 975 19.22 -23.09 -9.06
C ALA A 975 20.29 -24.04 -8.49
N CYS A 976 20.20 -24.34 -7.19
CA CYS A 976 21.28 -24.99 -6.45
C CYS A 976 20.84 -26.09 -5.47
N GLY A 977 19.55 -26.39 -5.38
CA GLY A 977 19.03 -27.42 -4.47
C GLY A 977 18.85 -26.98 -3.01
N ALA A 978 19.16 -25.73 -2.67
CA ALA A 978 18.99 -25.22 -1.30
C ALA A 978 17.50 -25.01 -0.96
N SER A 979 16.97 -25.76 0.00
CA SER A 979 15.57 -25.68 0.41
C SER A 979 15.38 -24.81 1.65
N VAL A 980 15.49 -23.49 1.48
CA VAL A 980 15.27 -22.53 2.57
C VAL A 980 13.77 -22.41 2.89
N ASN A 981 13.39 -22.76 4.13
CA ASN A 981 11.98 -22.68 4.61
C ASN A 981 11.72 -21.48 5.53
N VAL A 982 12.76 -20.71 5.87
CA VAL A 982 12.71 -19.51 6.72
C VAL A 982 12.98 -18.27 5.86
N ALA A 983 11.96 -17.44 5.62
CA ALA A 983 12.12 -16.16 4.95
C ALA A 983 12.72 -15.09 5.89
N PRO A 984 13.49 -14.09 5.40
CA PRO A 984 13.92 -13.95 4.01
C PRO A 984 15.04 -14.95 3.64
N ILE A 985 15.23 -15.17 2.35
CA ILE A 985 16.25 -16.05 1.77
C ILE A 985 17.59 -15.31 1.73
N THR A 986 18.14 -15.05 2.91
CA THR A 986 19.41 -14.33 3.06
C THR A 986 20.59 -15.17 2.57
N PRO A 987 21.71 -14.54 2.17
CA PRO A 987 22.91 -15.28 1.77
C PRO A 987 23.37 -16.31 2.80
N GLU A 988 23.32 -15.95 4.09
CA GLU A 988 23.69 -16.84 5.18
C GLU A 988 22.81 -18.10 5.25
N ARG A 989 21.49 -17.97 5.08
CA ARG A 989 20.56 -19.10 5.13
C ARG A 989 20.75 -20.04 3.95
N VAL A 990 20.94 -19.49 2.75
CA VAL A 990 21.24 -20.30 1.55
C VAL A 990 22.56 -21.05 1.73
N TRP A 991 23.61 -20.37 2.19
CA TRP A 991 24.91 -20.99 2.42
C TRP A 991 24.85 -22.12 3.45
N ARG A 992 24.13 -21.92 4.58
CA ARG A 992 23.96 -22.97 5.60
C ARG A 992 23.26 -24.20 5.05
N GLU A 993 22.22 -24.04 4.23
CA GLU A 993 21.56 -25.17 3.56
C GLU A 993 22.49 -25.93 2.63
N LEU A 994 23.27 -25.22 1.79
CA LEU A 994 24.22 -25.85 0.87
C LEU A 994 25.33 -26.63 1.60
N GLU A 995 25.72 -26.16 2.78
CA GLU A 995 26.72 -26.80 3.63
C GLU A 995 26.16 -27.93 4.52
N GLY A 996 24.83 -28.16 4.52
CA GLY A 996 24.16 -29.13 5.41
C GLY A 996 24.22 -28.74 6.89
N LYS A 997 24.19 -27.45 7.19
CA LYS A 997 24.27 -26.86 8.55
C LYS A 997 22.95 -26.24 9.01
N SER A 998 21.82 -26.66 8.42
CA SER A 998 20.48 -26.10 8.66
C SER A 998 19.89 -26.39 10.03
#